data_AF-A0A6C0AYD0-F1
#
_entry.id   AF-A0A6C0AYD0-F1
#
_cell.length_a   1.000
_cell.length_b   1.000
_cell.length_c   1.000
_cell.angle_alpha   90.00
_cell.angle_beta   90.00
_cell.angle_gamma   90.00
#
_symmetry.space_group_name_H-M   'P 1'
#
loop_
_entity.id
_entity.type
_entity.pdbx_description
1 polymer ?
#
loop_
_entity_poly.entity_id
_entity_poly.type
_entity_poly.pdbx_seq_one_letter_code
_entity_poly.pdbx_strand_id
1 'polypeptide(L)'
;MNTDIEDFINTKNKMGPDDYNNFDVYKWDVKGIKKIFENLLIMLKENNEFLNVSDNNILYKKFEPELNKQMRKSKIQGLRKSILLNVLNNVLTINDFNEDLRDNFKIMKLLLRKKPMRNISGITSITVITAPFPDGQKFSCKHNCYYCPNEPAHEGNGWQAQPRSYLFHEPAVLRANQHKFYAIGQMLNRMDTYFSNGHVIDKLEIIVEGGTYTEYPVDYLERYHRDLFYAANIYFDLRKVYNNYDNCLNEKLDLELLSNIRQPLSVEEEIKINKTAKVHIIGICIETRPDALDDEWLWRFRRWGVTRVQLGAQHVDNKILKKINRGHNVEQLLWAMKYLKDNCFKIDIHIMPDLPDASPEIDKAMFDYVYNIVCPDQMKVYPCQTVPWTVIKKWYEAGKYVPYFDKDPQLLIDVVRYSMETCPKWVRLPRVIRDIPCSVYVEGGNDIANMRQMVDKLLDSDNVYSNDIRAREIGRHSKYYNKPAKYCTMQYYANEGTDYFISYESYDERALFGFIRLRIVEEKNNMTKFEILKKRGLIRELHVYGDTTAVSSFDKHGCQHTGIGSGLLARAEKKTMENGLYGIVVISGEGVKEYYEKKGYKEIDTFMIKDFWFFEVWFYYLKKNYSNSCILIISSIILIIILYLI
;
A
#
# COMPACT_ATOMS: atom_id res chain seq x y z
N MET A 1 16.05 -23.09 50.46
CA MET A 1 16.57 -22.08 51.42
C MET A 1 17.68 -21.34 50.72
N ASN A 2 17.62 -20.00 50.72
CA ASN A 2 18.47 -19.02 50.01
C ASN A 2 18.44 -19.20 48.47
N THR A 3 17.49 -18.66 47.71
CA THR A 3 17.22 -17.22 47.47
C THR A 3 18.49 -16.41 47.36
N ASP A 4 19.05 -16.35 46.16
CA ASP A 4 19.72 -15.12 45.77
C ASP A 4 18.78 -14.32 44.87
N ILE A 5 18.17 -13.30 45.48
CA ILE A 5 17.31 -12.36 44.79
C ILE A 5 18.14 -11.49 43.84
N GLU A 6 19.47 -11.42 44.02
CA GLU A 6 20.39 -10.69 43.15
C GLU A 6 20.56 -11.37 41.79
N ASP A 7 20.52 -12.71 41.71
CA ASP A 7 20.54 -13.43 40.43
C ASP A 7 19.22 -13.28 39.65
N PHE A 8 18.09 -13.21 40.36
CA PHE A 8 16.79 -12.86 39.77
C PHE A 8 16.76 -11.39 39.29
N ILE A 9 17.35 -10.47 40.06
CA ILE A 9 17.45 -9.05 39.70
C ILE A 9 18.42 -8.84 38.51
N ASN A 10 19.54 -9.56 38.46
CA ASN A 10 20.51 -9.49 37.36
C ASN A 10 20.00 -10.11 36.06
N THR A 11 19.11 -11.11 36.15
CA THR A 11 18.44 -11.68 34.97
C THR A 11 17.30 -10.78 34.49
N LYS A 12 16.59 -10.12 35.40
CA LYS A 12 15.52 -9.15 35.08
C LYS A 12 16.05 -7.84 34.50
N ASN A 13 17.26 -7.42 34.89
CA ASN A 13 17.96 -6.26 34.32
C ASN A 13 18.66 -6.54 32.98
N LYS A 14 18.69 -7.80 32.53
CA LYS A 14 19.13 -8.19 31.17
C LYS A 14 17.99 -8.20 30.14
N MET A 15 16.73 -8.11 30.56
CA MET A 15 15.62 -7.93 29.63
C MET A 15 15.66 -6.49 29.12
N GLY A 16 15.80 -6.34 27.80
CA GLY A 16 15.97 -5.05 27.12
C GLY A 16 14.91 -4.00 27.46
N PRO A 17 15.14 -2.74 27.04
CA PRO A 17 14.37 -1.58 27.44
C PRO A 17 12.88 -1.77 27.14
N ASP A 18 12.02 -1.23 28.01
CA ASP A 18 10.56 -1.17 27.85
C ASP A 18 10.12 -1.03 26.38
N ASP A 19 9.89 -2.17 25.73
CA ASP A 19 9.32 -2.26 24.39
C ASP A 19 7.80 -2.06 24.53
N TYR A 20 7.23 -1.40 23.53
CA TYR A 20 5.87 -0.91 23.40
C TYR A 20 4.76 -1.93 23.71
N ASN A 21 5.10 -3.20 23.78
CA ASN A 21 4.14 -4.29 23.89
C ASN A 21 4.23 -5.06 25.23
N ASN A 22 5.36 -5.01 25.94
CA ASN A 22 5.60 -5.72 27.22
C ASN A 22 4.99 -4.93 28.39
N PHE A 23 3.66 -4.86 28.45
CA PHE A 23 2.95 -4.12 29.50
C PHE A 23 2.79 -4.98 30.76
N ASP A 24 3.74 -4.84 31.68
CA ASP A 24 3.59 -5.36 33.03
C ASP A 24 2.55 -4.53 33.79
N VAL A 25 1.32 -5.04 33.88
CA VAL A 25 0.20 -4.38 34.58
C VAL A 25 0.56 -4.00 36.02
N TYR A 26 1.50 -4.72 36.65
CA TYR A 26 1.96 -4.46 38.01
C TYR A 26 3.00 -3.32 38.11
N LYS A 27 3.60 -2.90 37.00
CA LYS A 27 4.52 -1.74 36.95
C LYS A 27 3.81 -0.40 36.77
N TRP A 28 2.52 -0.40 36.38
CA TRP A 28 1.80 0.81 36.00
C TRP A 28 0.58 1.07 36.88
N ASP A 29 0.38 2.33 37.26
CA ASP A 29 -0.83 2.75 37.97
C ASP A 29 -2.05 2.76 37.03
N VAL A 30 -2.66 1.60 36.85
CA VAL A 30 -3.85 1.42 36.00
C VAL A 30 -5.02 2.29 36.47
N LYS A 31 -5.16 2.54 37.78
CA LYS A 31 -6.23 3.41 38.31
C LYS A 31 -5.99 4.87 37.92
N GLY A 32 -4.75 5.35 38.04
CA GLY A 32 -4.36 6.68 37.57
C GLY A 32 -4.52 6.83 36.05
N ILE A 33 -4.18 5.80 35.27
CA ILE A 33 -4.40 5.77 33.82
C ILE A 33 -5.89 5.80 33.47
N LYS A 34 -6.72 4.99 34.15
CA LYS A 34 -8.18 5.04 34.01
C LYS A 34 -8.70 6.45 34.27
N LYS A 35 -8.16 7.15 35.28
CA LYS A 35 -8.56 8.52 35.59
C LYS A 35 -8.22 9.51 34.47
N ILE A 36 -7.07 9.34 33.81
CA ILE A 36 -6.73 10.11 32.61
C ILE A 36 -7.81 9.92 31.54
N PHE A 37 -8.22 8.67 31.26
CA PHE A 37 -9.26 8.39 30.26
C PHE A 37 -10.62 8.97 30.65
N GLU A 38 -11.06 8.84 31.90
CA GLU A 38 -12.30 9.47 32.37
C GLU A 38 -12.29 10.98 32.13
N ASN A 39 -11.20 11.66 32.48
CA ASN A 39 -11.10 13.11 32.28
C ASN A 39 -11.12 13.50 30.80
N LEU A 40 -10.52 12.69 29.92
CA LEU A 40 -10.56 12.92 28.47
C LEU A 40 -11.96 12.67 27.91
N LEU A 41 -12.67 11.65 28.37
CA LEU A 41 -14.05 11.36 27.95
C LEU A 41 -15.01 12.47 28.41
N ILE A 42 -14.86 12.97 29.64
CA ILE A 42 -15.63 14.11 30.14
C ILE A 42 -15.37 15.35 29.26
N MET A 43 -14.11 15.65 28.95
CA MET A 43 -13.77 16.77 28.09
C MET A 43 -14.39 16.65 26.69
N LEU A 44 -14.37 15.45 26.10
CA LEU A 44 -14.99 15.20 24.80
C LEU A 44 -16.51 15.38 24.84
N LYS A 45 -17.15 14.93 25.93
CA LYS A 45 -18.60 15.07 26.16
C LYS A 45 -19.01 16.54 26.34
N GLU A 46 -18.25 17.32 27.11
CA GLU A 46 -18.56 18.73 27.41
C GLU A 46 -18.33 19.64 26.20
N ASN A 47 -17.39 19.29 25.31
CA ASN A 47 -17.06 20.09 24.15
C ASN A 47 -17.75 19.55 22.87
N ASN A 48 -19.04 19.87 22.70
CA ASN A 48 -19.81 19.58 21.50
C ASN A 48 -19.16 20.07 20.19
N GLU A 49 -18.19 20.98 20.24
CA GLU A 49 -17.37 21.37 19.08
C GLU A 49 -16.54 20.22 18.50
N PHE A 50 -16.06 19.27 19.31
CA PHE A 50 -15.29 18.12 18.78
C PHE A 50 -16.14 17.24 17.86
N LEU A 51 -17.44 17.17 18.10
CA LEU A 51 -18.40 16.43 17.26
C LEU A 51 -18.78 17.18 15.98
N ASN A 52 -18.44 18.47 15.86
CA ASN A 52 -18.83 19.29 14.70
C ASN A 52 -17.64 19.63 13.77
N VAL A 53 -16.40 19.35 14.18
CA VAL A 53 -15.21 19.59 13.34
C VAL A 53 -14.99 18.40 12.41
N SER A 54 -15.13 18.62 11.11
CA SER A 54 -14.83 17.59 10.10
C SER A 54 -13.33 17.40 9.85
N ASP A 55 -12.49 18.33 10.29
CA ASP A 55 -11.05 18.29 10.09
C ASP A 55 -10.30 17.63 11.26
N ASN A 56 -9.92 16.36 11.06
CA ASN A 56 -9.12 15.58 11.98
C ASN A 56 -7.87 16.33 12.48
N ASN A 57 -7.20 17.13 11.64
CA ASN A 57 -6.00 17.85 12.08
C ASN A 57 -6.29 18.90 13.15
N ILE A 58 -7.43 19.60 13.05
CA ILE A 58 -7.87 20.57 14.05
C ILE A 58 -8.20 19.85 15.37
N LEU A 59 -8.83 18.67 15.27
CA LEU A 59 -9.18 17.85 16.42
C LEU A 59 -7.96 17.35 17.17
N TYR A 60 -6.95 16.82 16.47
CA TYR A 60 -5.68 16.44 17.09
C TYR A 60 -4.99 17.64 17.75
N LYS A 61 -4.99 18.82 17.11
CA LYS A 61 -4.41 20.05 17.69
C LYS A 61 -5.12 20.49 18.98
N LYS A 62 -6.43 20.27 19.12
CA LYS A 62 -7.19 20.55 20.35
C LYS A 62 -7.02 19.45 21.40
N PHE A 63 -6.93 18.18 21.01
CA PHE A 63 -6.86 17.03 21.91
C PHE A 63 -5.47 16.83 22.54
N GLU A 64 -4.39 16.96 21.76
CA GLU A 64 -3.02 16.66 22.21
C GLU A 64 -2.59 17.51 23.43
N PRO A 65 -2.88 18.83 23.51
CA PRO A 65 -2.55 19.64 24.69
C PRO A 65 -3.25 19.15 25.97
N GLU A 66 -4.52 18.76 25.87
CA GLU A 66 -5.28 18.26 27.03
C GLU A 66 -4.77 16.87 27.45
N LEU A 67 -4.48 15.98 26.50
CA LEU A 67 -3.82 14.70 26.78
C LEU A 67 -2.51 14.91 27.55
N ASN A 68 -1.64 15.79 27.07
CA ASN A 68 -0.36 16.09 27.71
C ASN A 68 -0.53 16.72 29.11
N LYS A 69 -1.58 17.51 29.32
CA LYS A 69 -1.93 18.07 30.63
C LYS A 69 -2.39 16.97 31.59
N GLN A 70 -3.25 16.04 31.17
CA GLN A 70 -3.71 14.93 32.00
C GLN A 70 -2.57 13.97 32.34
N MET A 71 -1.71 13.65 31.36
CA MET A 71 -0.51 12.84 31.60
C MET A 71 0.41 13.48 32.65
N ARG A 72 0.67 14.81 32.57
CA ARG A 72 1.46 15.53 33.58
C ARG A 72 0.80 15.53 34.96
N LYS A 73 -0.53 15.72 35.03
CA LYS A 73 -1.29 15.70 36.29
C LYS A 73 -1.25 14.35 37.00
N SER A 74 -1.19 13.25 36.24
CA SER A 74 -1.15 11.89 36.82
C SER A 74 0.12 11.61 37.61
N LYS A 75 1.23 12.33 37.34
CA LYS A 75 2.56 12.10 37.92
C LYS A 75 3.10 10.67 37.72
N ILE A 76 2.55 9.90 36.78
CA ILE A 76 3.03 8.56 36.45
C ILE A 76 4.33 8.70 35.65
N GLN A 77 5.45 8.26 36.24
CA GLN A 77 6.76 8.36 35.63
C GLN A 77 6.86 7.51 34.36
N GLY A 78 7.47 8.06 33.31
CA GLY A 78 7.69 7.34 32.04
C GLY A 78 6.43 7.12 31.20
N LEU A 79 5.26 7.63 31.62
CA LEU A 79 4.01 7.47 30.88
C LEU A 79 4.10 8.09 29.47
N ARG A 80 3.82 7.28 28.45
CA ARG A 80 3.82 7.66 27.03
C ARG A 80 2.47 7.32 26.41
N LYS A 81 2.10 7.99 25.31
CA LYS A 81 0.87 7.73 24.55
C LYS A 81 0.72 6.26 24.12
N SER A 82 1.82 5.56 23.85
CA SER A 82 1.81 4.11 23.54
C SER A 82 1.40 3.22 24.72
N ILE A 83 1.78 3.60 25.94
CA ILE A 83 1.38 2.87 27.15
C ILE A 83 -0.12 3.03 27.37
N LEU A 84 -0.66 4.23 27.18
CA LEU A 84 -2.10 4.48 27.23
C LEU A 84 -2.88 3.62 26.23
N LEU A 85 -2.39 3.54 24.98
CA LEU A 85 -2.99 2.70 23.96
C LEU A 85 -2.93 1.21 24.32
N ASN A 86 -1.81 0.74 24.87
CA ASN A 86 -1.67 -0.66 25.30
C ASN A 86 -2.68 -1.00 26.41
N VAL A 87 -2.84 -0.13 27.41
CA VAL A 87 -3.86 -0.29 28.47
C VAL A 87 -5.27 -0.37 27.89
N LEU A 88 -5.63 0.50 26.94
CA LEU A 88 -6.95 0.47 26.27
C LEU A 88 -7.15 -0.73 25.33
N ASN A 89 -6.07 -1.39 24.91
CA ASN A 89 -6.15 -2.52 24.00
C ASN A 89 -6.16 -3.86 24.74
N ASN A 90 -5.52 -3.94 25.91
CA ASN A 90 -5.27 -5.21 26.61
C ASN A 90 -5.85 -5.29 28.03
N VAL A 91 -6.14 -4.16 28.68
CA VAL A 91 -6.50 -4.13 30.12
C VAL A 91 -7.88 -3.53 30.36
N LEU A 92 -8.12 -2.32 29.88
CA LEU A 92 -9.39 -1.62 30.06
C LEU A 92 -10.29 -1.81 28.83
N THR A 93 -11.56 -2.02 29.09
CA THR A 93 -12.64 -2.13 28.13
C THR A 93 -13.59 -0.94 28.24
N ILE A 94 -14.50 -0.79 27.28
CA ILE A 94 -15.56 0.23 27.33
C ILE A 94 -16.45 0.09 28.59
N ASN A 95 -16.59 -1.13 29.10
CA ASN A 95 -17.43 -1.43 30.27
C ASN A 95 -16.83 -0.93 31.58
N ASP A 96 -15.53 -0.64 31.61
CA ASP A 96 -14.86 -0.07 32.78
C ASP A 96 -15.22 1.40 33.01
N PHE A 97 -15.90 2.05 32.05
CA PHE A 97 -16.30 3.46 32.12
C PHE A 97 -17.81 3.60 32.35
N ASN A 98 -18.21 4.71 32.98
CA ASN A 98 -19.62 5.06 33.21
C ASN A 98 -20.37 5.12 31.89
N GLU A 99 -21.64 4.69 31.89
CA GLU A 99 -22.49 4.60 30.69
C GLU A 99 -22.56 5.90 29.91
N ASP A 100 -22.65 7.03 30.61
CA ASP A 100 -22.76 8.36 30.03
C ASP A 100 -21.49 8.87 29.32
N LEU A 101 -20.37 8.13 29.45
CA LEU A 101 -19.10 8.43 28.80
C LEU A 101 -18.79 7.48 27.64
N ARG A 102 -19.53 6.36 27.50
CA ARG A 102 -19.22 5.28 26.55
C ARG A 102 -19.31 5.72 25.09
N ASP A 103 -20.22 6.64 24.76
CA ASP A 103 -20.41 7.16 23.40
C ASP A 103 -19.13 7.81 22.85
N ASN A 104 -18.36 8.48 23.71
CA ASN A 104 -17.12 9.16 23.34
C ASN A 104 -15.88 8.24 23.31
N PHE A 105 -16.01 6.97 23.72
CA PHE A 105 -14.88 6.03 23.83
C PHE A 105 -14.19 5.79 22.49
N LYS A 106 -14.98 5.62 21.42
CA LYS A 106 -14.44 5.38 20.07
C LYS A 106 -13.64 6.58 19.55
N ILE A 107 -14.15 7.80 19.74
CA ILE A 107 -13.48 9.05 19.36
C ILE A 107 -12.17 9.20 20.13
N MET A 108 -12.19 8.98 21.46
CA MET A 108 -10.98 9.05 22.28
C MET A 108 -9.92 8.07 21.77
N LYS A 109 -10.30 6.82 21.49
CA LYS A 109 -9.38 5.81 20.94
C LYS A 109 -8.79 6.23 19.60
N LEU A 110 -9.60 6.85 18.73
CA LEU A 110 -9.14 7.39 17.45
C LEU A 110 -8.14 8.54 17.64
N LEU A 111 -8.39 9.47 18.56
CA LEU A 111 -7.52 10.61 18.86
C LEU A 111 -6.23 10.21 19.60
N LEU A 112 -6.26 9.10 20.32
CA LEU A 112 -5.09 8.48 20.94
C LEU A 112 -4.19 7.77 19.94
N ARG A 113 -4.63 7.55 18.69
CA ARG A 113 -3.82 6.92 17.65
C ARG A 113 -2.57 7.75 17.32
N LYS A 114 -1.43 7.08 17.16
CA LYS A 114 -0.18 7.72 16.74
C LYS A 114 -0.06 7.67 15.22
N LYS A 115 0.53 8.70 14.61
CA LYS A 115 0.77 8.79 13.15
C LYS A 115 -0.50 8.44 12.31
N PRO A 116 -1.63 9.13 12.52
CA PRO A 116 -2.91 8.81 11.86
C PRO A 116 -2.80 8.81 10.32
N MET A 117 -1.86 9.59 9.77
CA MET A 117 -1.58 9.64 8.33
C MET A 117 -1.15 8.30 7.70
N ARG A 118 -0.70 7.31 8.49
CA ARG A 118 -0.24 6.01 7.99
C ARG A 118 -1.35 5.05 7.58
N ASN A 119 -2.58 5.30 8.02
CA ASN A 119 -3.74 4.48 7.69
C ASN A 119 -4.95 5.40 7.45
N ILE A 120 -4.81 6.31 6.48
CA ILE A 120 -5.89 7.22 6.04
C ILE A 120 -6.90 6.48 5.17
N SER A 121 -6.45 5.50 4.38
CA SER A 121 -7.32 4.73 3.49
C SER A 121 -8.11 3.63 4.19
N GLY A 122 -7.86 3.37 5.48
CA GLY A 122 -8.39 2.19 6.17
C GLY A 122 -7.63 0.90 5.83
N ILE A 123 -6.44 1.01 5.23
CA ILE A 123 -5.58 -0.11 4.82
C ILE A 123 -4.21 0.03 5.48
N THR A 124 -3.76 -1.04 6.12
CA THR A 124 -2.44 -1.09 6.77
C THR A 124 -1.41 -1.67 5.80
N SER A 125 -0.51 -0.84 5.30
CA SER A 125 0.58 -1.29 4.42
C SER A 125 1.77 -1.82 5.22
N ILE A 126 2.22 -3.03 4.86
CA ILE A 126 3.36 -3.71 5.48
C ILE A 126 4.41 -4.03 4.40
N THR A 127 5.61 -3.50 4.57
CA THR A 127 6.78 -3.85 3.74
C THR A 127 7.61 -4.91 4.46
N VAL A 128 7.90 -5.99 3.74
CA VAL A 128 8.77 -7.10 4.16
C VAL A 128 9.91 -7.24 3.13
N ILE A 129 11.09 -7.62 3.61
CA ILE A 129 12.31 -7.72 2.80
C ILE A 129 12.73 -9.20 2.69
N THR A 130 13.00 -9.69 1.48
CA THR A 130 13.52 -11.05 1.26
C THR A 130 14.99 -11.17 1.63
N ALA A 131 15.46 -12.38 1.92
CA ALA A 131 16.83 -12.63 2.39
C ALA A 131 17.89 -12.35 1.32
N PRO A 132 19.08 -11.83 1.68
CA PRO A 132 20.19 -11.68 0.73
C PRO A 132 20.71 -13.03 0.20
N PHE A 133 20.64 -14.06 1.05
CA PHE A 133 21.09 -15.42 0.77
C PHE A 133 19.99 -16.41 1.16
N PRO A 134 18.92 -16.54 0.35
CA PRO A 134 17.81 -17.44 0.67
C PRO A 134 18.33 -18.88 0.82
N ASP A 135 17.99 -19.53 1.93
CA ASP A 135 18.41 -20.89 2.26
C ASP A 135 19.93 -21.13 2.23
N GLY A 136 20.72 -20.08 2.50
CA GLY A 136 22.19 -20.16 2.45
C GLY A 136 22.78 -20.16 1.04
N GLN A 137 21.96 -20.01 0.00
CA GLN A 137 22.41 -19.97 -1.39
C GLN A 137 23.04 -18.60 -1.71
N LYS A 138 24.14 -18.60 -2.45
CA LYS A 138 24.69 -17.36 -3.03
C LYS A 138 23.72 -16.84 -4.08
N PHE A 139 23.10 -15.71 -3.79
CA PHE A 139 22.10 -15.08 -4.62
C PHE A 139 22.47 -13.61 -4.88
N SER A 140 22.29 -13.17 -6.12
CA SER A 140 22.37 -11.76 -6.48
C SER A 140 21.60 -11.50 -7.76
N CYS A 141 21.08 -10.28 -7.91
CA CYS A 141 20.53 -9.78 -9.17
C CYS A 141 21.46 -10.12 -10.35
N LYS A 142 20.92 -10.67 -11.46
CA LYS A 142 21.69 -10.98 -12.68
C LYS A 142 22.46 -9.78 -13.26
N HIS A 143 21.92 -8.58 -13.06
CA HIS A 143 22.52 -7.34 -13.58
C HIS A 143 23.17 -6.50 -12.48
N ASN A 144 24.36 -5.99 -12.75
CA ASN A 144 25.05 -5.07 -11.85
C ASN A 144 24.77 -3.61 -12.23
N CYS A 145 23.55 -3.13 -11.95
CA CYS A 145 23.19 -1.73 -12.18
C CYS A 145 24.08 -0.80 -11.33
N TYR A 146 24.69 0.19 -11.96
CA TYR A 146 25.78 0.97 -11.36
C TYR A 146 25.37 1.87 -10.19
N TYR A 147 24.10 2.23 -10.11
CA TYR A 147 23.52 3.00 -9.02
C TYR A 147 22.98 2.13 -7.87
N CYS A 148 22.77 0.83 -8.09
CA CYS A 148 22.21 -0.05 -7.07
C CYS A 148 23.29 -0.43 -6.04
N PRO A 149 23.11 -0.13 -4.74
CA PRO A 149 24.05 -0.56 -3.72
C PRO A 149 24.07 -2.08 -3.55
N ASN A 150 25.21 -2.59 -3.12
CA ASN A 150 25.43 -4.00 -2.80
C ASN A 150 26.22 -4.11 -1.49
N GLU A 151 25.59 -3.73 -0.37
CA GLU A 151 26.23 -3.67 0.95
C GLU A 151 26.62 -5.09 1.42
N PRO A 152 27.93 -5.39 1.55
CA PRO A 152 28.39 -6.69 2.02
C PRO A 152 28.30 -6.78 3.55
N ALA A 153 28.47 -7.99 4.08
CA ALA A 153 28.69 -8.19 5.51
C ALA A 153 29.98 -7.48 5.96
N HIS A 154 29.91 -6.65 7.00
CA HIS A 154 31.05 -5.99 7.62
C HIS A 154 30.75 -5.64 9.08
N GLU A 155 31.75 -5.13 9.82
CA GLU A 155 31.62 -4.81 11.24
C GLU A 155 30.44 -3.86 11.54
N GLY A 156 30.32 -2.77 10.76
CA GLY A 156 29.25 -1.78 10.93
C GLY A 156 27.80 -2.27 10.72
N ASN A 157 27.59 -3.47 10.17
CA ASN A 157 26.25 -4.05 9.99
C ASN A 157 26.10 -5.42 10.68
N GLY A 158 26.97 -5.71 11.65
CA GLY A 158 26.90 -6.95 12.42
C GLY A 158 27.17 -8.20 11.57
N TRP A 159 28.02 -8.09 10.54
CA TRP A 159 28.35 -9.17 9.62
C TRP A 159 27.14 -9.72 8.84
N GLN A 160 26.13 -8.88 8.61
CA GLN A 160 24.92 -9.24 7.86
C GLN A 160 24.91 -8.50 6.52
N ALA A 161 25.07 -9.25 5.43
CA ALA A 161 24.93 -8.69 4.09
C ALA A 161 23.47 -8.25 3.83
N GLN A 162 23.28 -7.29 2.92
CA GLN A 162 21.96 -6.80 2.58
C GLN A 162 21.52 -7.24 1.17
N PRO A 163 20.21 -7.42 0.93
CA PRO A 163 19.70 -7.69 -0.41
C PRO A 163 20.09 -6.58 -1.38
N ARG A 164 20.22 -6.90 -2.67
CA ARG A 164 20.62 -5.93 -3.69
C ARG A 164 19.69 -4.71 -3.68
N SER A 165 20.27 -3.52 -3.75
CA SER A 165 19.58 -2.21 -3.72
C SER A 165 19.11 -1.75 -2.35
N TYR A 166 19.39 -2.49 -1.27
CA TYR A 166 19.00 -2.16 0.10
C TYR A 166 20.23 -1.94 0.98
N LEU A 167 20.08 -1.02 1.93
CA LEU A 167 21.12 -0.63 2.89
C LEU A 167 20.67 -0.91 4.33
N PHE A 168 21.62 -1.27 5.19
CA PHE A 168 21.37 -1.79 6.53
C PHE A 168 20.50 -0.87 7.40
N HIS A 169 20.77 0.45 7.42
CA HIS A 169 20.04 1.41 8.25
C HIS A 169 18.66 1.83 7.70
N GLU A 170 18.20 1.27 6.57
CA GLU A 170 16.83 1.50 6.11
C GLU A 170 15.81 0.89 7.08
N PRO A 171 14.71 1.58 7.46
CA PRO A 171 13.80 1.11 8.51
C PRO A 171 13.12 -0.25 8.26
N ALA A 172 12.92 -0.63 6.99
CA ALA A 172 12.38 -1.95 6.66
C ALA A 172 13.44 -3.05 6.76
N VAL A 173 14.67 -2.71 6.37
CA VAL A 173 15.83 -3.59 6.36
C VAL A 173 16.31 -3.88 7.79
N LEU A 174 16.33 -2.88 8.69
CA LEU A 174 16.62 -3.09 10.11
C LEU A 174 15.71 -4.14 10.75
N ARG A 175 14.40 -4.09 10.47
CA ARG A 175 13.43 -5.09 10.95
C ARG A 175 13.66 -6.46 10.30
N ALA A 176 14.00 -6.48 9.02
CA ALA A 176 14.33 -7.73 8.33
C ALA A 176 15.56 -8.40 8.97
N ASN A 177 16.62 -7.64 9.24
CA ASN A 177 17.82 -8.12 9.93
C ASN A 177 17.50 -8.67 11.34
N GLN A 178 16.69 -7.94 12.13
CA GLN A 178 16.24 -8.40 13.46
C GLN A 178 15.53 -9.76 13.40
N HIS A 179 14.77 -10.02 12.34
CA HIS A 179 14.03 -11.27 12.15
C HIS A 179 14.66 -12.22 11.14
N LYS A 180 15.95 -12.07 10.84
CA LYS A 180 16.71 -12.93 9.91
C LYS A 180 16.02 -13.11 8.56
N PHE A 181 15.34 -12.06 8.10
CA PHE A 181 14.54 -12.01 6.88
C PHE A 181 13.38 -13.01 6.81
N TYR A 182 12.98 -13.65 7.92
CA TYR A 182 11.79 -14.50 7.93
C TYR A 182 10.51 -13.66 7.83
N ALA A 183 9.63 -14.03 6.89
CA ALA A 183 8.37 -13.36 6.64
C ALA A 183 7.50 -13.25 7.90
N ILE A 184 7.39 -14.35 8.67
CA ILE A 184 6.59 -14.43 9.90
C ILE A 184 7.02 -13.35 10.90
N GLY A 185 8.31 -13.31 11.27
CA GLY A 185 8.82 -12.34 12.24
C GLY A 185 8.64 -10.90 11.79
N GLN A 186 8.92 -10.59 10.52
CA GLN A 186 8.73 -9.25 9.96
C GLN A 186 7.25 -8.81 9.96
N MET A 187 6.34 -9.72 9.62
CA MET A 187 4.89 -9.49 9.61
C MET A 187 4.36 -9.21 11.01
N LEU A 188 4.66 -10.12 11.94
CA LEU A 188 4.24 -10.06 13.33
C LEU A 188 4.71 -8.75 14.00
N ASN A 189 6.01 -8.46 13.96
CA ASN A 189 6.58 -7.23 14.50
C ASN A 189 5.93 -5.97 13.91
N ARG A 190 5.64 -5.98 12.61
CA ARG A 190 5.02 -4.81 11.97
C ARG A 190 3.55 -4.65 12.34
N MET A 191 2.79 -5.74 12.44
CA MET A 191 1.40 -5.72 12.93
C MET A 191 1.34 -5.23 14.37
N ASP A 192 2.24 -5.71 15.24
CA ASP A 192 2.33 -5.26 16.63
C ASP A 192 2.66 -3.76 16.72
N THR A 193 3.62 -3.29 15.90
CA THR A 193 3.94 -1.87 15.81
C THR A 193 2.70 -1.03 15.48
N TYR A 194 1.86 -1.48 14.54
CA TYR A 194 0.64 -0.76 14.18
C TYR A 194 -0.43 -0.86 15.28
N PHE A 195 -0.62 -2.04 15.86
CA PHE A 195 -1.57 -2.29 16.94
C PHE A 195 -1.28 -1.41 18.16
N SER A 196 -0.02 -1.34 18.58
CA SER A 196 0.44 -0.52 19.71
C SER A 196 0.46 0.98 19.43
N ASN A 197 0.40 1.38 18.15
CA ASN A 197 0.15 2.75 17.74
C ASN A 197 -1.35 3.07 17.61
N GLY A 198 -2.25 2.13 17.95
CA GLY A 198 -3.69 2.31 17.94
C GLY A 198 -4.33 2.18 16.55
N HIS A 199 -3.63 1.56 15.59
CA HIS A 199 -4.21 1.24 14.29
C HIS A 199 -4.98 -0.07 14.36
N VAL A 200 -6.06 -0.14 13.58
CA VAL A 200 -6.80 -1.38 13.39
C VAL A 200 -6.01 -2.28 12.44
N ILE A 201 -5.86 -3.56 12.84
CA ILE A 201 -5.20 -4.60 12.06
C ILE A 201 -6.28 -5.55 11.55
N ASP A 202 -6.86 -5.20 10.42
CA ASP A 202 -7.95 -5.94 9.77
C ASP A 202 -7.70 -6.12 8.27
N LYS A 203 -7.14 -5.12 7.59
CA LYS A 203 -6.86 -5.14 6.15
C LYS A 203 -5.41 -4.79 5.87
N LEU A 204 -4.68 -5.74 5.31
CA LEU A 204 -3.26 -5.63 5.01
C LEU A 204 -3.00 -5.55 3.50
N GLU A 205 -2.17 -4.59 3.12
CA GLU A 205 -1.55 -4.55 1.79
C GLU A 205 -0.05 -4.83 1.97
N ILE A 206 0.41 -5.95 1.44
CA ILE A 206 1.79 -6.40 1.59
C ILE A 206 2.64 -5.89 0.41
N ILE A 207 3.84 -5.43 0.71
CA ILE A 207 4.86 -5.10 -0.28
C ILE A 207 6.08 -5.97 0.01
N VAL A 208 6.38 -6.87 -0.91
CA VAL A 208 7.57 -7.74 -0.86
C VAL A 208 8.67 -7.08 -1.66
N GLU A 209 9.74 -6.72 -0.97
CA GLU A 209 10.89 -5.97 -1.45
C GLU A 209 12.16 -6.84 -1.35
N GLY A 210 13.16 -6.59 -2.21
CA GLY A 210 14.34 -7.45 -2.38
C GLY A 210 15.09 -7.33 -3.72
N GLY A 211 14.74 -6.36 -4.57
CA GLY A 211 15.41 -5.93 -5.80
C GLY A 211 15.11 -6.77 -7.04
N THR A 212 15.13 -8.09 -6.91
CA THR A 212 14.98 -9.04 -8.03
C THR A 212 14.11 -10.23 -7.67
N TYR A 213 12.84 -9.97 -7.36
CA TYR A 213 11.89 -10.99 -6.89
C TYR A 213 11.86 -12.26 -7.75
N THR A 214 11.73 -12.13 -9.08
CA THR A 214 11.63 -13.29 -9.99
C THR A 214 12.96 -14.02 -10.25
N GLU A 215 14.04 -13.63 -9.57
CA GLU A 215 15.30 -14.36 -9.61
C GLU A 215 15.51 -15.23 -8.37
N TYR A 216 14.71 -15.03 -7.32
CA TYR A 216 14.77 -15.86 -6.12
C TYR A 216 14.34 -17.31 -6.42
N PRO A 217 14.86 -18.30 -5.68
CA PRO A 217 14.38 -19.68 -5.77
C PRO A 217 12.86 -19.75 -5.53
N VAL A 218 12.18 -20.52 -6.39
CA VAL A 218 10.70 -20.64 -6.36
C VAL A 218 10.22 -21.17 -5.02
N ASP A 219 10.84 -22.24 -4.50
CA ASP A 219 10.46 -22.84 -3.21
C ASP A 219 10.62 -21.87 -2.04
N TYR A 220 11.65 -21.02 -2.07
CA TYR A 220 11.84 -19.97 -1.07
C TYR A 220 10.68 -18.97 -1.11
N LEU A 221 10.30 -18.48 -2.30
CA LEU A 221 9.20 -17.53 -2.46
C LEU A 221 7.85 -18.14 -2.09
N GLU A 222 7.60 -19.40 -2.45
CA GLU A 222 6.36 -20.10 -2.10
C GLU A 222 6.20 -20.20 -0.58
N ARG A 223 7.26 -20.63 0.13
CA ARG A 223 7.27 -20.64 1.60
C ARG A 223 7.12 -19.23 2.17
N TYR A 224 7.78 -18.24 1.57
CA TYR A 224 7.70 -16.85 2.00
C TYR A 224 6.25 -16.33 1.94
N HIS A 225 5.53 -16.60 0.83
CA HIS A 225 4.12 -16.21 0.68
C HIS A 225 3.19 -16.97 1.61
N ARG A 226 3.36 -18.29 1.76
CA ARG A 226 2.65 -19.08 2.77
C ARG A 226 2.79 -18.43 4.15
N ASP A 227 4.00 -18.05 4.52
CA ASP A 227 4.31 -17.47 5.83
C ASP A 227 3.68 -16.10 6.04
N LEU A 228 3.48 -15.30 4.98
CA LEU A 228 2.73 -14.04 5.05
C LEU A 228 1.27 -14.28 5.45
N PHE A 229 0.60 -15.21 4.76
CA PHE A 229 -0.79 -15.56 5.06
C PHE A 229 -0.91 -16.24 6.43
N TYR A 230 -0.01 -17.17 6.75
CA TYR A 230 0.02 -17.84 8.04
C TYR A 230 0.13 -16.83 9.19
N ALA A 231 1.06 -15.88 9.12
CA ALA A 231 1.24 -14.86 10.16
C ALA A 231 -0.01 -13.99 10.33
N ALA A 232 -0.67 -13.60 9.24
CA ALA A 232 -1.94 -12.88 9.30
C ALA A 232 -3.06 -13.71 9.94
N ASN A 233 -3.15 -15.00 9.57
CA ASN A 233 -4.18 -15.91 10.04
C ASN A 233 -4.11 -16.15 11.56
N ILE A 234 -2.90 -16.30 12.13
CA ILE A 234 -2.73 -16.64 13.55
C ILE A 234 -2.60 -15.43 14.48
N TYR A 235 -2.46 -14.20 13.95
CA TYR A 235 -2.02 -13.04 14.71
C TYR A 235 -2.80 -12.79 16.02
N PHE A 236 -4.14 -12.81 15.97
CA PHE A 236 -4.94 -12.57 17.17
C PHE A 236 -5.06 -13.79 18.09
N ASP A 237 -4.96 -15.00 17.55
CA ASP A 237 -4.99 -16.22 18.35
C ASP A 237 -3.70 -16.36 19.17
N LEU A 238 -2.58 -16.02 18.56
CA LEU A 238 -1.26 -15.90 19.19
C LEU A 238 -1.27 -14.95 20.38
N ARG A 239 -1.85 -13.76 20.22
CA ARG A 239 -1.99 -12.77 21.32
C ARG A 239 -2.98 -13.22 22.41
N LYS A 240 -3.90 -14.13 22.11
CA LYS A 240 -4.84 -14.68 23.09
C LYS A 240 -4.20 -15.80 23.92
N VAL A 241 -3.37 -16.63 23.31
CA VAL A 241 -2.71 -17.77 23.96
C VAL A 241 -1.53 -17.30 24.83
N TYR A 242 -0.75 -16.33 24.35
CA TYR A 242 0.46 -15.87 25.02
C TYR A 242 0.30 -14.45 25.57
N ASN A 243 0.02 -14.34 26.87
CA ASN A 243 -0.14 -13.04 27.56
C ASN A 243 1.11 -12.15 27.49
N ASN A 244 2.31 -12.73 27.26
CA ASN A 244 3.59 -12.02 27.08
C ASN A 244 4.23 -12.33 25.71
N TYR A 245 3.39 -12.35 24.68
CA TYR A 245 3.75 -12.71 23.31
C TYR A 245 5.02 -12.02 22.78
N ASP A 246 5.32 -10.79 23.21
CA ASP A 246 6.45 -10.00 22.69
C ASP A 246 7.83 -10.57 23.06
N ASN A 247 7.91 -11.39 24.11
CA ASN A 247 9.15 -12.08 24.48
C ASN A 247 9.44 -13.30 23.59
N CYS A 248 8.45 -13.80 22.85
CA CYS A 248 8.57 -15.06 22.10
C CYS A 248 9.32 -14.90 20.77
N LEU A 249 9.47 -13.67 20.28
CA LEU A 249 9.98 -13.39 18.92
C LEU A 249 11.20 -12.46 18.88
N ASN A 250 11.54 -11.82 20.00
CA ASN A 250 12.53 -10.74 20.03
C ASN A 250 14.00 -11.21 19.94
N GLU A 251 14.29 -12.49 20.23
CA GLU A 251 15.67 -13.00 20.15
C GLU A 251 15.83 -14.21 19.21
N LYS A 252 14.78 -15.03 19.04
CA LYS A 252 14.63 -16.05 17.99
C LYS A 252 13.14 -16.24 17.71
N LEU A 253 12.73 -16.24 16.44
CA LEU A 253 11.41 -16.75 16.04
C LEU A 253 11.37 -18.24 16.44
N ASP A 254 10.72 -18.56 17.57
CA ASP A 254 10.51 -19.93 17.96
C ASP A 254 9.32 -20.51 17.18
N LEU A 255 9.64 -21.17 16.07
CA LEU A 255 8.63 -21.83 15.24
C LEU A 255 7.92 -22.98 15.99
N GLU A 256 8.55 -23.59 17.00
CA GLU A 256 7.91 -24.61 17.84
C GLU A 256 6.82 -23.97 18.70
N LEU A 257 7.03 -22.76 19.19
CA LEU A 257 6.01 -22.03 19.95
C LEU A 257 4.76 -21.70 19.12
N LEU A 258 4.94 -21.41 17.82
CA LEU A 258 3.84 -21.20 16.87
C LEU A 258 3.08 -22.50 16.57
N SER A 259 3.75 -23.65 16.64
CA SER A 259 3.12 -24.95 16.44
C SER A 259 2.01 -25.26 17.45
N ASN A 260 2.11 -24.72 18.67
CA ASN A 260 1.08 -24.85 19.71
C ASN A 260 -0.24 -24.16 19.33
N ILE A 261 -0.19 -23.20 18.40
CA ILE A 261 -1.41 -22.59 17.85
C ILE A 261 -1.89 -23.45 16.69
N ARG A 262 -1.03 -23.58 15.67
CA ARG A 262 -1.30 -24.34 14.45
C ARG A 262 -0.03 -24.43 13.61
N GLN A 263 0.24 -25.56 12.97
CA GLN A 263 1.29 -25.66 11.95
C GLN A 263 0.91 -24.93 10.65
N PRO A 264 1.86 -24.31 9.92
CA PRO A 264 1.61 -23.77 8.58
C PRO A 264 1.16 -24.86 7.61
N LEU A 265 0.14 -24.57 6.81
CA LEU A 265 -0.35 -25.45 5.75
C LEU A 265 0.27 -25.06 4.39
N SER A 266 -0.24 -25.60 3.27
CA SER A 266 0.16 -25.10 1.95
C SER A 266 -0.25 -23.64 1.74
N VAL A 267 0.38 -22.94 0.78
CA VAL A 267 0.04 -21.54 0.49
C VAL A 267 -1.44 -21.39 0.08
N GLU A 268 -1.97 -22.34 -0.70
CA GLU A 268 -3.38 -22.37 -1.10
C GLU A 268 -4.33 -22.54 0.09
N GLU A 269 -3.98 -23.38 1.06
CA GLU A 269 -4.77 -23.58 2.28
C GLU A 269 -4.72 -22.35 3.20
N GLU A 270 -3.55 -21.71 3.34
CA GLU A 270 -3.41 -20.48 4.11
C GLU A 270 -4.23 -19.33 3.49
N ILE A 271 -4.24 -19.22 2.17
CA ILE A 271 -5.09 -18.29 1.42
C ILE A 271 -6.56 -18.56 1.70
N LYS A 272 -6.99 -19.83 1.67
CA LYS A 272 -8.38 -20.21 1.95
C LYS A 272 -8.80 -19.83 3.37
N ILE A 273 -7.93 -20.03 4.37
CA ILE A 273 -8.17 -19.59 5.75
C ILE A 273 -8.26 -18.07 5.83
N ASN A 274 -7.41 -17.34 5.09
CA ASN A 274 -7.35 -15.88 5.16
C ASN A 274 -8.64 -15.18 4.67
N LYS A 275 -9.44 -15.85 3.83
CA LYS A 275 -10.75 -15.34 3.38
C LYS A 275 -11.70 -15.06 4.55
N THR A 276 -11.60 -15.81 5.65
CA THR A 276 -12.46 -15.66 6.84
C THR A 276 -11.69 -15.29 8.11
N ALA A 277 -10.37 -15.06 8.02
CA ALA A 277 -9.54 -14.62 9.12
C ALA A 277 -9.90 -13.20 9.58
N LYS A 278 -9.53 -12.83 10.81
CA LYS A 278 -9.72 -11.46 11.32
C LYS A 278 -8.79 -10.43 10.64
N VAL A 279 -7.67 -10.90 10.10
CA VAL A 279 -6.67 -10.07 9.41
C VAL A 279 -6.61 -10.54 7.96
N HIS A 280 -7.20 -9.75 7.07
CA HIS A 280 -7.31 -10.02 5.65
C HIS A 280 -6.12 -9.44 4.88
N ILE A 281 -5.45 -10.27 4.08
CA ILE A 281 -4.51 -9.78 3.08
C ILE A 281 -5.30 -9.43 1.83
N ILE A 282 -5.43 -8.13 1.57
CA ILE A 282 -6.28 -7.57 0.52
C ILE A 282 -5.50 -7.20 -0.76
N GLY A 283 -4.19 -7.41 -0.75
CA GLY A 283 -3.33 -7.24 -1.90
C GLY A 283 -1.88 -7.51 -1.55
N ILE A 284 -1.17 -8.11 -2.49
CA ILE A 284 0.28 -8.31 -2.40
C ILE A 284 0.92 -7.66 -3.61
N CYS A 285 1.95 -6.88 -3.35
CA CYS A 285 2.79 -6.25 -4.35
C CYS A 285 4.19 -6.85 -4.31
N ILE A 286 4.70 -7.23 -5.48
CA ILE A 286 6.08 -7.67 -5.66
C ILE A 286 6.82 -6.67 -6.54
N GLU A 287 8.16 -6.64 -6.46
CA GLU A 287 9.00 -5.83 -7.34
C GLU A 287 9.90 -6.69 -8.23
N THR A 288 9.93 -6.39 -9.53
CA THR A 288 10.76 -7.13 -10.48
C THR A 288 11.24 -6.24 -11.62
N ARG A 289 12.05 -6.82 -12.51
CA ARG A 289 12.52 -6.16 -13.71
C ARG A 289 11.60 -6.49 -14.91
N PRO A 290 11.41 -5.55 -15.85
CA PRO A 290 10.72 -5.79 -17.10
C PRO A 290 11.19 -7.01 -17.92
N ASP A 291 12.48 -7.36 -17.85
CA ASP A 291 13.08 -8.50 -18.58
C ASP A 291 12.90 -9.86 -17.89
N ALA A 292 12.28 -9.90 -16.71
CA ALA A 292 12.23 -11.08 -15.86
C ALA A 292 10.79 -11.60 -15.63
N LEU A 293 9.95 -11.50 -16.66
CA LEU A 293 8.54 -11.91 -16.67
C LEU A 293 8.30 -12.96 -17.75
N ASP A 294 7.54 -13.99 -17.40
CA ASP A 294 7.03 -15.02 -18.31
C ASP A 294 5.69 -15.57 -17.80
N ASP A 295 5.11 -16.49 -18.58
CA ASP A 295 3.80 -17.07 -18.31
C ASP A 295 3.79 -17.86 -16.99
N GLU A 296 4.89 -18.55 -16.67
CA GLU A 296 5.03 -19.33 -15.45
C GLU A 296 5.03 -18.43 -14.20
N TRP A 297 5.72 -17.29 -14.28
CA TRP A 297 5.69 -16.28 -13.23
C TRP A 297 4.30 -15.67 -13.04
N LEU A 298 3.53 -15.40 -14.10
CA LEU A 298 2.17 -14.89 -13.93
C LEU A 298 1.28 -15.87 -13.17
N TRP A 299 1.36 -17.17 -13.49
CA TRP A 299 0.63 -18.20 -12.77
C TRP A 299 1.04 -18.29 -11.30
N ARG A 300 2.35 -18.24 -11.00
CA ARG A 300 2.87 -18.19 -9.62
C ARG A 300 2.37 -16.96 -8.87
N PHE A 301 2.45 -15.78 -9.48
CA PHE A 301 1.97 -14.54 -8.89
C PHE A 301 0.51 -14.66 -8.46
N ARG A 302 -0.35 -15.18 -9.34
CA ARG A 302 -1.77 -15.36 -9.02
C ARG A 302 -2.00 -16.42 -7.95
N ARG A 303 -1.32 -17.57 -8.01
CA ARG A 303 -1.40 -18.61 -6.96
C ARG A 303 -0.98 -18.11 -5.59
N TRP A 304 -0.03 -17.18 -5.53
CA TRP A 304 0.44 -16.58 -4.28
C TRP A 304 -0.31 -15.31 -3.88
N GLY A 305 -1.41 -14.95 -4.56
CA GLY A 305 -2.26 -13.79 -4.19
C GLY A 305 -1.70 -12.42 -4.59
N VAL A 306 -0.69 -12.36 -5.47
CA VAL A 306 -0.12 -11.10 -5.99
C VAL A 306 -1.11 -10.39 -6.89
N THR A 307 -1.41 -9.13 -6.59
CA THR A 307 -2.36 -8.29 -7.36
C THR A 307 -1.69 -7.09 -8.03
N ARG A 308 -0.48 -6.72 -7.57
CA ARG A 308 0.29 -5.60 -8.12
C ARG A 308 1.74 -5.99 -8.40
N VAL A 309 2.27 -5.48 -9.50
CA VAL A 309 3.69 -5.61 -9.86
C VAL A 309 4.34 -4.24 -9.92
N GLN A 310 5.49 -4.10 -9.27
CA GLN A 310 6.37 -2.94 -9.34
C GLN A 310 7.50 -3.21 -10.34
N LEU A 311 7.61 -2.41 -11.40
CA LEU A 311 8.67 -2.53 -12.39
C LEU A 311 9.75 -1.47 -12.17
N GLY A 312 11.00 -1.90 -12.06
CA GLY A 312 12.14 -0.98 -12.04
C GLY A 312 12.45 -0.42 -13.43
N ALA A 313 11.69 0.56 -13.93
CA ALA A 313 11.93 1.20 -15.23
C ALA A 313 13.18 2.09 -15.24
N GLN A 314 13.35 2.87 -14.17
CA GLN A 314 14.43 3.82 -13.89
C GLN A 314 14.48 5.01 -14.85
N HIS A 315 14.57 4.79 -16.15
CA HIS A 315 14.56 5.86 -17.15
C HIS A 315 13.90 5.36 -18.45
N VAL A 316 13.53 6.29 -19.33
CA VAL A 316 12.96 5.98 -20.65
C VAL A 316 13.91 6.28 -21.82
N ASP A 317 15.19 6.47 -21.54
CA ASP A 317 16.22 6.75 -22.54
C ASP A 317 17.21 5.58 -22.55
N ASN A 318 17.24 4.87 -23.67
CA ASN A 318 18.09 3.69 -23.84
C ASN A 318 19.59 4.01 -23.71
N LYS A 319 20.04 5.25 -23.99
CA LYS A 319 21.43 5.68 -23.77
C LYS A 319 21.75 5.77 -22.28
N ILE A 320 20.86 6.37 -21.48
CA ILE A 320 21.00 6.46 -20.02
C ILE A 320 20.93 5.07 -19.39
N LEU A 321 19.93 4.26 -19.79
CA LEU A 321 19.79 2.87 -19.32
C LEU A 321 21.07 2.04 -19.60
N LYS A 322 21.63 2.17 -20.80
CA LYS A 322 22.91 1.53 -21.15
C LYS A 322 24.07 2.06 -20.32
N LYS A 323 24.17 3.39 -20.12
CA LYS A 323 25.23 4.03 -19.33
C LYS A 323 25.27 3.51 -17.90
N ILE A 324 24.13 3.33 -17.27
CA ILE A 324 24.01 2.84 -15.89
C ILE A 324 24.03 1.31 -15.78
N ASN A 325 24.30 0.61 -16.89
CA ASN A 325 24.32 -0.86 -16.98
C ASN A 325 22.99 -1.49 -16.55
N ARG A 326 21.86 -0.92 -17.00
CA ARG A 326 20.54 -1.53 -16.85
C ARG A 326 20.39 -2.65 -17.88
N GLY A 327 19.90 -3.81 -17.43
CA GLY A 327 19.78 -5.00 -18.28
C GLY A 327 18.53 -5.06 -19.16
N HIS A 328 17.79 -3.97 -19.30
CA HIS A 328 16.68 -3.86 -20.25
C HIS A 328 16.61 -2.46 -20.85
N ASN A 329 15.82 -2.35 -21.92
CA ASN A 329 15.53 -1.11 -22.65
C ASN A 329 14.05 -0.70 -22.48
N VAL A 330 13.70 0.45 -23.04
CA VAL A 330 12.32 0.96 -23.04
C VAL A 330 11.34 0.02 -23.72
N GLU A 331 11.76 -0.65 -24.78
CA GLU A 331 10.90 -1.57 -25.53
C GLU A 331 10.47 -2.75 -24.66
N GLN A 332 11.39 -3.30 -23.85
CA GLN A 332 11.09 -4.33 -22.87
C GLN A 332 10.17 -3.81 -21.75
N LEU A 333 10.32 -2.56 -21.33
CA LEU A 333 9.38 -1.93 -20.39
C LEU A 333 7.98 -1.85 -20.99
N LEU A 334 7.83 -1.36 -22.22
CA LEU A 334 6.52 -1.25 -22.88
C LEU A 334 5.87 -2.60 -23.11
N TRP A 335 6.66 -3.62 -23.45
CA TRP A 335 6.23 -5.01 -23.52
C TRP A 335 5.69 -5.48 -22.17
N ALA A 336 6.44 -5.27 -21.08
CA ALA A 336 6.04 -5.67 -19.73
C ALA A 336 4.76 -4.94 -19.26
N MET A 337 4.63 -3.65 -19.59
CA MET A 337 3.43 -2.86 -19.30
C MET A 337 2.20 -3.45 -19.99
N LYS A 338 2.28 -3.76 -21.30
CA LYS A 338 1.19 -4.42 -22.04
C LYS A 338 0.87 -5.78 -21.46
N TYR A 339 1.90 -6.60 -21.27
CA TYR A 339 1.80 -7.97 -20.78
C TYR A 339 1.06 -8.05 -19.44
N LEU A 340 1.45 -7.23 -18.47
CA LEU A 340 0.83 -7.20 -17.15
C LEU A 340 -0.59 -6.61 -17.18
N LYS A 341 -0.82 -5.54 -17.96
CA LYS A 341 -2.16 -4.92 -18.10
C LYS A 341 -3.17 -5.89 -18.72
N ASP A 342 -2.78 -6.63 -19.77
CA ASP A 342 -3.62 -7.63 -20.45
C ASP A 342 -3.88 -8.87 -19.60
N ASN A 343 -3.07 -9.07 -18.56
CA ASN A 343 -3.25 -10.09 -17.53
C ASN A 343 -3.81 -9.51 -16.22
N CYS A 344 -4.50 -8.37 -16.32
CA CYS A 344 -5.31 -7.73 -15.27
C CYS A 344 -4.51 -7.14 -14.09
N PHE A 345 -3.17 -7.19 -14.08
CA PHE A 345 -2.38 -6.68 -12.95
C PHE A 345 -2.39 -5.15 -12.88
N LYS A 346 -2.41 -4.64 -11.64
CA LYS A 346 -2.07 -3.25 -11.37
C LYS A 346 -0.56 -3.06 -11.48
N ILE A 347 -0.11 -1.94 -12.05
CA ILE A 347 1.32 -1.70 -12.29
C ILE A 347 1.80 -0.41 -11.63
N ASP A 348 2.83 -0.53 -10.82
CA ASP A 348 3.63 0.58 -10.30
C ASP A 348 5.01 0.56 -10.98
N ILE A 349 5.61 1.72 -11.26
CA ILE A 349 6.95 1.79 -11.82
C ILE A 349 7.87 2.64 -10.96
N HIS A 350 9.16 2.30 -10.91
CA HIS A 350 10.18 3.14 -10.31
C HIS A 350 10.84 3.98 -11.41
N ILE A 351 10.89 5.30 -11.23
CA ILE A 351 11.56 6.24 -12.14
C ILE A 351 12.58 7.05 -11.34
N MET A 352 13.75 7.24 -11.92
CA MET A 352 14.91 7.86 -11.29
C MET A 352 15.40 9.04 -12.13
N PRO A 353 15.01 10.28 -11.81
CA PRO A 353 15.70 11.45 -12.35
C PRO A 353 17.11 11.57 -11.76
N ASP A 354 17.91 12.48 -12.31
CA ASP A 354 19.29 12.77 -11.86
C ASP A 354 20.28 11.62 -12.05
N LEU A 355 20.00 10.68 -12.97
CA LEU A 355 20.93 9.61 -13.32
C LEU A 355 22.17 10.15 -14.07
N PRO A 356 23.31 9.44 -14.06
CA PRO A 356 24.47 9.84 -14.86
C PRO A 356 24.14 10.04 -16.34
N ASP A 357 24.65 11.13 -16.91
CA ASP A 357 24.39 11.62 -18.28
C ASP A 357 22.96 12.15 -18.54
N ALA A 358 22.08 12.22 -17.54
CA ALA A 358 20.80 12.92 -17.63
C ALA A 358 20.95 14.45 -17.47
N SER A 359 19.92 15.19 -17.88
CA SER A 359 19.76 16.62 -17.57
C SER A 359 18.32 16.91 -17.08
N PRO A 360 18.08 18.04 -16.39
CA PRO A 360 16.73 18.41 -15.98
C PRO A 360 15.71 18.44 -17.12
N GLU A 361 16.12 18.84 -18.32
CA GLU A 361 15.28 18.86 -19.53
C GLU A 361 14.94 17.43 -19.99
N ILE A 362 15.93 16.53 -19.97
CA ILE A 362 15.73 15.11 -20.31
C ILE A 362 14.80 14.46 -19.29
N ASP A 363 14.97 14.74 -18.00
CA ASP A 363 14.13 14.15 -16.95
C ASP A 363 12.68 14.67 -17.00
N LYS A 364 12.48 15.96 -17.34
CA LYS A 364 11.13 16.50 -17.60
C LYS A 364 10.48 15.79 -18.80
N ALA A 365 11.21 15.64 -19.91
CA ALA A 365 10.73 14.90 -21.07
C ALA A 365 10.47 13.41 -20.77
N MET A 366 11.25 12.80 -19.87
CA MET A 366 10.98 11.44 -19.38
C MET A 366 9.61 11.36 -18.69
N PHE A 367 9.25 12.32 -17.83
CA PHE A 367 7.94 12.30 -17.18
C PHE A 367 6.80 12.43 -18.20
N ASP A 368 6.95 13.28 -19.21
CA ASP A 368 5.97 13.38 -20.30
C ASP A 368 5.82 12.06 -21.04
N TYR A 369 6.94 11.40 -21.38
CA TYR A 369 6.91 10.08 -22.02
C TYR A 369 6.26 9.02 -21.13
N VAL A 370 6.57 9.03 -19.83
CA VAL A 370 5.98 8.08 -18.87
C VAL A 370 4.46 8.25 -18.80
N TYR A 371 3.97 9.49 -18.72
CA TYR A 371 2.54 9.77 -18.59
C TYR A 371 1.75 9.57 -19.88
N ASN A 372 2.37 9.72 -21.05
CA ASN A 372 1.68 9.61 -22.34
C ASN A 372 1.89 8.27 -23.06
N ILE A 373 3.00 7.57 -22.82
CA ILE A 373 3.38 6.35 -23.56
C ILE A 373 3.44 5.12 -22.64
N VAL A 374 4.17 5.20 -21.53
CA VAL A 374 4.31 4.05 -20.60
C VAL A 374 2.99 3.79 -19.87
N CYS A 375 2.33 4.87 -19.45
CA CYS A 375 1.02 4.93 -18.84
C CYS A 375 0.83 4.02 -17.58
N PRO A 376 1.61 4.18 -16.50
CA PRO A 376 1.57 3.32 -15.31
C PRO A 376 0.49 3.70 -14.29
N ASP A 377 -0.11 2.73 -13.59
CA ASP A 377 -1.14 3.05 -12.57
C ASP A 377 -0.55 3.85 -11.39
N GLN A 378 0.69 3.58 -11.05
CA GLN A 378 1.44 4.27 -10.01
C GLN A 378 2.89 4.52 -10.47
N MET A 379 3.51 5.57 -9.92
CA MET A 379 4.92 5.84 -10.15
C MET A 379 5.60 6.31 -8.86
N LYS A 380 6.71 5.66 -8.51
CA LYS A 380 7.64 6.09 -7.46
C LYS A 380 8.78 6.90 -8.08
N VAL A 381 8.92 8.15 -7.67
CA VAL A 381 9.99 9.05 -8.14
C VAL A 381 11.14 9.00 -7.16
N TYR A 382 12.28 8.44 -7.57
CA TYR A 382 13.47 8.24 -6.75
C TYR A 382 14.68 8.90 -7.41
N PRO A 383 14.91 10.21 -7.18
CA PRO A 383 16.12 10.87 -7.64
C PRO A 383 17.36 10.05 -7.29
N CYS A 384 18.27 9.92 -8.25
CA CYS A 384 19.51 9.20 -8.04
C CYS A 384 20.29 9.84 -6.89
N GLN A 385 20.72 9.02 -5.94
CA GLN A 385 21.54 9.44 -4.81
C GLN A 385 22.85 8.67 -4.87
N THR A 386 23.97 9.37 -4.65
CA THR A 386 25.28 8.75 -4.50
C THR A 386 25.35 8.13 -3.12
N VAL A 387 25.40 6.79 -3.07
CA VAL A 387 25.49 6.03 -1.82
C VAL A 387 26.66 5.03 -1.85
N PRO A 388 27.16 4.59 -0.68
CA PRO A 388 28.20 3.55 -0.59
C PRO A 388 27.87 2.27 -1.35
N TRP A 389 28.93 1.51 -1.66
CA TRP A 389 28.84 0.22 -2.37
C TRP A 389 28.21 0.29 -3.76
N THR A 390 28.32 1.43 -4.43
CA THR A 390 27.87 1.64 -5.81
C THR A 390 29.04 1.96 -6.74
N VAL A 391 28.83 1.78 -8.05
CA VAL A 391 29.79 2.23 -9.07
C VAL A 391 29.71 3.75 -9.23
N ILE A 392 28.50 4.33 -9.13
CA ILE A 392 28.31 5.78 -9.24
C ILE A 392 29.04 6.56 -8.14
N LYS A 393 29.23 6.00 -6.93
CA LYS A 393 30.10 6.62 -5.91
C LYS A 393 31.52 6.86 -6.41
N LYS A 394 32.11 5.88 -7.08
CA LYS A 394 33.45 6.03 -7.67
C LYS A 394 33.47 7.09 -8.76
N TRP A 395 32.37 7.24 -9.51
CA TRP A 395 32.24 8.27 -10.52
C TRP A 395 32.08 9.66 -9.89
N TYR A 396 31.34 9.76 -8.80
CA TYR A 396 31.17 10.97 -8.01
C TYR A 396 32.49 11.45 -7.41
N GLU A 397 33.23 10.57 -6.72
CA GLU A 397 34.56 10.85 -6.17
C GLU A 397 35.57 11.30 -7.24
N ALA A 398 35.43 10.79 -8.47
CA ALA A 398 36.26 11.17 -9.61
C ALA A 398 35.75 12.42 -10.38
N GLY A 399 34.66 13.06 -9.93
CA GLY A 399 34.04 14.20 -10.61
C GLY A 399 33.39 13.88 -11.96
N LYS A 400 33.22 12.59 -12.31
CA LYS A 400 32.61 12.13 -13.57
C LYS A 400 31.09 12.16 -13.56
N TYR A 401 30.49 12.15 -12.36
CA TYR A 401 29.06 12.30 -12.14
C TYR A 401 28.88 13.32 -11.03
N VAL A 402 28.12 14.39 -11.30
CA VAL A 402 27.79 15.41 -10.30
C VAL A 402 26.27 15.54 -10.31
N PRO A 403 25.59 15.09 -9.23
CA PRO A 403 24.14 15.20 -9.09
C PRO A 403 23.65 16.64 -9.27
N TYR A 404 22.42 16.81 -9.74
CA TYR A 404 21.81 18.14 -9.89
C TYR A 404 21.83 18.90 -8.58
N PHE A 405 21.45 18.21 -7.50
CA PHE A 405 21.31 18.78 -6.17
C PHE A 405 22.61 19.41 -5.66
N ASP A 406 23.76 18.81 -6.00
CA ASP A 406 25.07 19.29 -5.59
C ASP A 406 25.53 20.52 -6.41
N LYS A 407 24.98 20.71 -7.61
CA LYS A 407 25.23 21.92 -8.43
C LYS A 407 24.33 23.06 -7.99
N ASP A 408 23.03 22.78 -7.94
CA ASP A 408 21.97 23.69 -7.49
C ASP A 408 20.75 22.83 -7.10
N PRO A 409 20.36 22.81 -5.81
CA PRO A 409 19.18 22.12 -5.32
C PRO A 409 17.90 22.41 -6.13
N GLN A 410 17.77 23.63 -6.67
CA GLN A 410 16.59 24.05 -7.42
C GLN A 410 16.38 23.21 -8.68
N LEU A 411 17.45 22.74 -9.33
CA LEU A 411 17.35 21.92 -10.54
C LEU A 411 16.57 20.63 -10.28
N LEU A 412 16.86 19.95 -9.17
CA LEU A 412 16.14 18.73 -8.81
C LEU A 412 14.71 19.04 -8.33
N ILE A 413 14.54 20.11 -7.54
CA ILE A 413 13.23 20.55 -7.05
C ILE A 413 12.29 20.83 -8.23
N ASP A 414 12.79 21.50 -9.26
CA ASP A 414 12.01 21.83 -10.47
C ASP A 414 11.61 20.58 -11.25
N VAL A 415 12.50 19.60 -11.38
CA VAL A 415 12.20 18.31 -12.03
C VAL A 415 11.13 17.54 -11.25
N VAL A 416 11.25 17.48 -9.93
CA VAL A 416 10.27 16.80 -9.08
C VAL A 416 8.93 17.53 -9.06
N ARG A 417 8.94 18.87 -8.96
CA ARG A 417 7.75 19.72 -9.11
C ARG A 417 7.04 19.45 -10.42
N TYR A 418 7.79 19.44 -11.53
CA TYR A 418 7.25 19.17 -12.86
C TYR A 418 6.53 17.82 -12.90
N SER A 419 7.15 16.76 -12.34
CA SER A 419 6.53 15.43 -12.29
C SER A 419 5.18 15.43 -11.55
N MET A 420 5.02 16.26 -10.52
CA MET A 420 3.80 16.33 -9.72
C MET A 420 2.73 17.22 -10.37
N GLU A 421 3.15 18.27 -11.06
CA GLU A 421 2.29 19.23 -11.76
C GLU A 421 1.65 18.61 -13.01
N THR A 422 2.43 17.86 -13.80
CA THR A 422 1.96 17.23 -15.05
C THR A 422 1.33 15.85 -14.85
N CYS A 423 1.31 15.33 -13.61
CA CYS A 423 0.79 14.00 -13.29
C CYS A 423 -0.69 13.86 -13.69
N PRO A 424 -1.07 12.87 -14.53
CA PRO A 424 -2.46 12.62 -14.86
C PRO A 424 -3.29 12.16 -13.66
N LYS A 425 -4.60 12.44 -13.71
CA LYS A 425 -5.58 12.10 -12.66
C LYS A 425 -5.69 10.62 -12.32
N TRP A 426 -5.31 9.74 -13.25
CA TRP A 426 -5.38 8.29 -13.10
C TRP A 426 -4.08 7.68 -12.55
N VAL A 427 -3.01 8.47 -12.40
CA VAL A 427 -1.73 8.03 -11.81
C VAL A 427 -1.71 8.35 -10.32
N ARG A 428 -1.15 7.43 -9.52
CA ARG A 428 -0.83 7.71 -8.11
C ARG A 428 0.67 7.87 -7.93
N LEU A 429 1.10 8.93 -7.23
CA LEU A 429 2.49 9.09 -6.80
C LEU A 429 2.61 8.68 -5.32
N PRO A 430 2.84 7.39 -4.97
CA PRO A 430 2.91 6.95 -3.57
C PRO A 430 4.09 7.55 -2.80
N ARG A 431 5.25 7.65 -3.45
CA ARG A 431 6.49 8.19 -2.88
C ARG A 431 7.17 9.09 -3.90
N VAL A 432 7.61 10.23 -3.41
CA VAL A 432 8.43 11.20 -4.13
C VAL A 432 9.63 11.38 -3.21
N ILE A 433 10.74 10.77 -3.63
CA ILE A 433 11.95 10.37 -2.89
C ILE A 433 11.82 9.09 -2.07
N ARG A 434 12.95 8.36 -2.04
CA ARG A 434 13.15 7.13 -1.28
C ARG A 434 13.61 7.47 0.13
N ASP A 435 13.14 6.71 1.12
CA ASP A 435 13.52 6.86 2.52
C ASP A 435 14.92 6.25 2.79
N ILE A 436 15.97 6.74 2.10
CA ILE A 436 17.36 6.43 2.45
C ILE A 436 17.80 7.37 3.58
N PRO A 437 18.37 6.88 4.69
CA PRO A 437 18.91 7.73 5.74
C PRO A 437 19.99 8.68 5.22
N CYS A 438 19.60 9.93 4.89
CA CYS A 438 20.49 10.91 4.25
C CYS A 438 21.79 11.12 5.03
N SER A 439 21.69 11.30 6.35
CA SER A 439 22.83 11.55 7.22
C SER A 439 23.83 10.40 7.35
N VAL A 440 23.47 9.19 6.89
CA VAL A 440 24.29 7.98 7.02
C VAL A 440 24.87 7.56 5.68
N TYR A 441 24.09 7.63 4.62
CA TYR A 441 24.45 7.02 3.33
C TYR A 441 24.52 7.98 2.16
N VAL A 442 23.90 9.15 2.21
CA VAL A 442 23.89 10.03 1.04
C VAL A 442 25.15 10.87 1.05
N GLU A 443 26.06 10.58 0.11
CA GLU A 443 27.32 11.29 -0.07
C GLU A 443 27.22 12.41 -1.11
N GLY A 444 26.21 12.33 -1.99
CA GLY A 444 25.89 13.34 -3.00
C GLY A 444 24.48 13.13 -3.56
N GLY A 445 23.86 14.20 -4.04
CA GLY A 445 22.47 14.22 -4.47
C GLY A 445 21.53 14.67 -3.36
N ASN A 446 20.23 14.39 -3.54
CA ASN A 446 19.20 14.89 -2.64
C ASN A 446 19.44 14.51 -1.16
N ASP A 447 19.50 15.51 -0.28
CA ASP A 447 19.52 15.31 1.17
C ASP A 447 18.18 15.65 1.86
N ILE A 448 17.19 16.14 1.10
CA ILE A 448 15.88 16.56 1.62
C ILE A 448 14.95 15.36 1.77
N ALA A 449 14.85 14.83 2.99
CA ALA A 449 14.01 13.68 3.32
C ALA A 449 12.49 13.95 3.18
N ASN A 450 12.05 15.22 3.26
CA ASN A 450 10.64 15.62 3.19
C ASN A 450 10.29 16.38 1.89
N MET A 451 11.03 16.16 0.80
CA MET A 451 10.89 16.95 -0.44
C MET A 451 9.45 17.01 -0.96
N ARG A 452 8.67 15.93 -0.89
CA ARG A 452 7.26 15.99 -1.31
C ARG A 452 6.49 17.10 -0.60
N GLN A 453 6.65 17.22 0.72
CA GLN A 453 5.95 18.25 1.49
C GLN A 453 6.44 19.65 1.14
N MET A 454 7.71 19.79 0.78
CA MET A 454 8.27 21.06 0.31
C MET A 454 7.69 21.43 -1.06
N VAL A 455 7.65 20.48 -2.00
CA VAL A 455 7.08 20.69 -3.34
C VAL A 455 5.58 20.95 -3.27
N ASP A 456 4.83 20.23 -2.43
CA ASP A 456 3.41 20.48 -2.18
C ASP A 456 3.18 21.95 -1.76
N LYS A 457 4.02 22.51 -0.86
CA LYS A 457 3.93 23.93 -0.44
C LYS A 457 4.22 24.92 -1.58
N LEU A 458 5.17 24.60 -2.46
CA LEU A 458 5.51 25.45 -3.61
C LEU A 458 4.36 25.47 -4.63
N LEU A 459 3.74 24.32 -4.86
CA LEU A 459 2.55 24.26 -5.72
C LEU A 459 1.40 25.08 -5.11
N ASP A 460 1.14 24.90 -3.82
CA ASP A 460 0.10 25.64 -3.10
C ASP A 460 0.31 27.17 -3.14
N SER A 461 1.55 27.66 -3.00
CA SER A 461 1.86 29.10 -3.09
C SER A 461 1.58 29.69 -4.47
N ASP A 462 1.74 28.87 -5.50
CA ASP A 462 1.50 29.25 -6.89
C ASP A 462 0.03 28.99 -7.31
N ASN A 463 -0.83 28.56 -6.37
CA ASN A 463 -2.20 28.13 -6.61
C ASN A 463 -2.32 27.01 -7.67
N VAL A 464 -1.27 26.20 -7.78
CA VAL A 464 -1.20 24.98 -8.58
C VAL A 464 -1.42 23.80 -7.66
N TYR A 465 -2.05 22.74 -8.15
CA TYR A 465 -2.32 21.56 -7.34
C TYR A 465 -1.99 20.32 -8.15
N SER A 466 -1.38 19.33 -7.50
CA SER A 466 -1.13 18.06 -8.15
C SER A 466 -2.44 17.31 -8.40
N ASN A 467 -2.57 16.78 -9.61
CA ASN A 467 -3.70 15.95 -10.02
C ASN A 467 -3.54 14.47 -9.62
N ASP A 468 -2.38 14.10 -9.06
CA ASP A 468 -2.11 12.72 -8.69
C ASP A 468 -3.12 12.19 -7.65
N ILE A 469 -3.44 10.90 -7.74
CA ILE A 469 -4.44 10.27 -6.88
C ILE A 469 -4.15 10.51 -5.39
N ARG A 470 -2.87 10.45 -4.97
CA ARG A 470 -2.48 10.62 -3.56
C ARG A 470 -2.78 12.03 -3.08
N ALA A 471 -2.55 13.05 -3.89
CA ALA A 471 -2.86 14.44 -3.53
C ALA A 471 -4.37 14.66 -3.36
N ARG A 472 -5.20 13.90 -4.07
CA ARG A 472 -6.67 14.07 -4.08
C ARG A 472 -7.43 13.16 -3.12
N GLU A 473 -6.80 12.20 -2.43
CA GLU A 473 -7.48 11.26 -1.51
C GLU A 473 -8.34 12.01 -0.46
N ILE A 474 -9.61 11.64 -0.30
CA ILE A 474 -10.57 12.35 0.58
C ILE A 474 -10.07 12.54 2.01
N GLY A 475 -9.30 11.60 2.55
CA GLY A 475 -8.74 11.71 3.91
C GLY A 475 -7.67 12.80 4.08
N ARG A 476 -7.22 13.44 2.99
CA ARG A 476 -6.40 14.67 3.00
C ARG A 476 -7.23 15.94 2.83
N HIS A 477 -8.50 15.78 2.48
CA HIS A 477 -9.44 16.83 2.08
C HIS A 477 -10.69 16.79 2.95
N SER A 478 -10.49 16.81 4.27
CA SER A 478 -11.54 16.65 5.28
C SER A 478 -12.75 17.59 5.10
N LYS A 479 -12.53 18.80 4.56
CA LYS A 479 -13.58 19.77 4.21
C LYS A 479 -14.57 19.28 3.14
N TYR A 480 -14.30 18.18 2.44
CA TYR A 480 -15.16 17.63 1.39
C TYR A 480 -16.03 16.46 1.83
N TYR A 481 -15.88 15.93 3.06
CA TYR A 481 -16.68 14.78 3.51
C TYR A 481 -18.19 15.01 3.37
N ASN A 482 -18.67 16.23 3.66
CA ASN A 482 -20.09 16.59 3.61
C ASN A 482 -20.51 17.31 2.32
N LYS A 483 -19.65 17.32 1.29
CA LYS A 483 -19.90 17.99 0.01
C LYS A 483 -20.42 16.99 -1.03
N PRO A 484 -21.29 17.44 -1.97
CA PRO A 484 -21.75 16.57 -3.03
C PRO A 484 -20.60 16.18 -3.97
N ALA A 485 -20.68 14.97 -4.51
CA ALA A 485 -19.70 14.39 -5.41
C ALA A 485 -20.38 13.71 -6.61
N LYS A 486 -19.64 13.55 -7.70
CA LYS A 486 -20.11 13.06 -9.00
C LYS A 486 -19.25 11.88 -9.45
N TYR A 487 -19.81 11.05 -10.32
CA TYR A 487 -19.05 10.03 -11.02
C TYR A 487 -18.43 10.61 -12.29
N CYS A 488 -17.14 10.40 -12.46
CA CYS A 488 -16.38 10.81 -13.65
C CYS A 488 -15.82 9.58 -14.36
N THR A 489 -15.64 9.66 -15.67
CA THR A 489 -15.02 8.60 -16.46
C THR A 489 -14.05 9.22 -17.42
N MET A 490 -12.78 8.84 -17.29
CA MET A 490 -11.72 9.22 -18.18
C MET A 490 -11.28 8.00 -18.96
N GLN A 491 -11.27 8.11 -20.28
CA GLN A 491 -10.82 7.08 -21.19
C GLN A 491 -9.46 7.49 -21.75
N TYR A 492 -8.52 6.55 -21.82
CA TYR A 492 -7.25 6.75 -22.49
C TYR A 492 -6.81 5.45 -23.18
N TYR A 493 -6.09 5.60 -24.29
CA TYR A 493 -5.52 4.47 -25.02
C TYR A 493 -4.08 4.27 -24.59
N ALA A 494 -3.72 3.07 -24.15
CA ALA A 494 -2.38 2.76 -23.70
C ALA A 494 -2.06 1.27 -23.84
N ASN A 495 -0.83 0.99 -24.27
CA ASN A 495 -0.30 -0.37 -24.38
C ASN A 495 -1.22 -1.29 -25.21
N GLU A 496 -1.69 -0.81 -26.37
CA GLU A 496 -2.60 -1.55 -27.26
C GLU A 496 -3.91 -2.01 -26.59
N GLY A 497 -4.47 -1.15 -25.74
CA GLY A 497 -5.78 -1.39 -25.13
C GLY A 497 -6.41 -0.10 -24.64
N THR A 498 -7.71 -0.16 -24.35
CA THR A 498 -8.45 0.99 -23.84
C THR A 498 -8.60 0.89 -22.34
N ASP A 499 -8.06 1.86 -21.62
CA ASP A 499 -8.19 1.99 -20.18
C ASP A 499 -9.29 3.03 -19.83
N TYR A 500 -10.09 2.68 -18.84
CA TYR A 500 -11.11 3.54 -18.24
C TYR A 500 -10.81 3.74 -16.76
N PHE A 501 -10.57 4.99 -16.37
CA PHE A 501 -10.50 5.41 -14.99
C PHE A 501 -11.84 6.03 -14.60
N ILE A 502 -12.63 5.30 -13.82
CA ILE A 502 -13.95 5.74 -13.38
C ILE A 502 -13.82 6.14 -11.90
N SER A 503 -14.02 7.41 -11.58
CA SER A 503 -13.89 7.94 -10.22
C SER A 503 -15.22 8.42 -9.65
N TYR A 504 -15.30 8.49 -8.33
CA TYR A 504 -16.28 9.28 -7.59
C TYR A 504 -15.52 10.40 -6.88
N GLU A 505 -15.73 11.65 -7.32
CA GLU A 505 -14.93 12.81 -6.93
C GLU A 505 -15.79 14.07 -6.77
N SER A 506 -15.25 15.06 -6.05
CA SER A 506 -15.92 16.35 -5.85
C SER A 506 -16.16 17.08 -7.18
N TYR A 507 -17.12 17.99 -7.23
CA TYR A 507 -17.45 18.73 -8.47
C TYR A 507 -16.28 19.56 -9.02
N ASP A 508 -15.44 20.09 -8.14
CA ASP A 508 -14.19 20.80 -8.45
C ASP A 508 -12.98 19.85 -8.61
N GLU A 509 -13.21 18.54 -8.49
CA GLU A 509 -12.25 17.46 -8.77
C GLU A 509 -11.01 17.46 -7.86
N ARG A 510 -11.08 18.19 -6.73
CA ARG A 510 -10.03 18.29 -5.69
C ARG A 510 -9.98 17.08 -4.78
N ALA A 511 -11.12 16.47 -4.48
CA ALA A 511 -11.25 15.36 -3.55
C ALA A 511 -11.78 14.10 -4.24
N LEU A 512 -11.11 12.98 -4.03
CA LEU A 512 -11.37 11.67 -4.60
C LEU A 512 -11.83 10.72 -3.49
N PHE A 513 -13.05 10.19 -3.62
CA PHE A 513 -13.68 9.30 -2.65
C PHE A 513 -13.48 7.83 -3.01
N GLY A 514 -13.33 7.52 -4.30
CA GLY A 514 -13.01 6.18 -4.78
C GLY A 514 -12.89 6.13 -6.29
N PHE A 515 -12.33 5.04 -6.81
CA PHE A 515 -12.18 4.82 -8.25
C PHE A 515 -12.14 3.33 -8.60
N ILE A 516 -12.38 3.03 -9.88
CA ILE A 516 -12.20 1.71 -10.47
C ILE A 516 -11.42 1.83 -11.79
N ARG A 517 -10.48 0.91 -12.02
CA ARG A 517 -9.68 0.80 -13.24
C ARG A 517 -10.21 -0.35 -14.07
N LEU A 518 -10.81 -0.05 -15.21
CA LEU A 518 -11.30 -1.04 -16.16
C LEU A 518 -10.45 -0.98 -17.43
N ARG A 519 -9.93 -2.12 -17.87
CA ARG A 519 -9.27 -2.27 -19.17
C ARG A 519 -10.12 -3.09 -20.12
N ILE A 520 -10.19 -2.65 -21.36
CA ILE A 520 -10.67 -3.41 -22.50
C ILE A 520 -9.47 -3.74 -23.37
N VAL A 521 -9.16 -5.03 -23.48
CA VAL A 521 -8.05 -5.54 -24.29
C VAL A 521 -8.51 -5.63 -25.74
N GLU A 522 -7.68 -5.18 -26.68
CA GLU A 522 -7.97 -5.37 -28.10
C GLU A 522 -7.86 -6.84 -28.50
N GLU A 523 -8.71 -7.34 -29.39
CA GLU A 523 -8.59 -8.74 -29.83
C GLU A 523 -7.29 -8.98 -30.60
N LYS A 524 -6.84 -7.98 -31.37
CA LYS A 524 -5.62 -8.06 -32.16
C LYS A 524 -4.40 -7.91 -31.25
N ASN A 525 -3.47 -8.86 -31.31
CA ASN A 525 -2.22 -8.84 -30.56
C ASN A 525 -2.36 -8.81 -29.03
N ASN A 526 -3.48 -9.29 -28.45
CA ASN A 526 -3.59 -9.40 -26.99
C ASN A 526 -2.55 -10.35 -26.41
N MET A 527 -2.11 -10.05 -25.19
CA MET A 527 -1.14 -10.86 -24.45
C MET A 527 -1.76 -11.64 -23.29
N THR A 528 -3.08 -11.82 -23.30
CA THR A 528 -3.81 -12.51 -22.25
C THR A 528 -3.42 -13.99 -22.17
N LYS A 529 -3.02 -14.45 -20.97
CA LYS A 529 -2.55 -15.82 -20.70
C LYS A 529 -3.54 -16.67 -19.93
N PHE A 530 -4.39 -16.05 -19.13
CA PHE A 530 -5.48 -16.74 -18.45
C PHE A 530 -6.70 -16.79 -19.37
N GLU A 531 -7.17 -17.99 -19.72
CA GLU A 531 -8.34 -18.16 -20.62
C GLU A 531 -9.57 -17.40 -20.11
N ILE A 532 -9.76 -17.36 -18.80
CA ILE A 532 -10.89 -16.68 -18.15
C ILE A 532 -10.94 -15.17 -18.45
N LEU A 533 -9.83 -14.53 -18.83
CA LEU A 533 -9.75 -13.09 -19.07
C LEU A 533 -10.16 -12.72 -20.51
N LYS A 534 -10.13 -13.67 -21.44
CA LYS A 534 -10.40 -13.40 -22.86
C LYS A 534 -11.83 -12.90 -23.06
N LYS A 535 -11.99 -11.91 -23.94
CA LYS A 535 -13.30 -11.30 -24.32
C LYS A 535 -14.11 -10.79 -23.13
N ARG A 536 -13.44 -10.28 -22.09
CA ARG A 536 -14.06 -9.69 -20.90
C ARG A 536 -13.45 -8.34 -20.54
N GLY A 537 -14.23 -7.53 -19.83
CA GLY A 537 -13.70 -6.33 -19.18
C GLY A 537 -12.81 -6.71 -18.00
N LEU A 538 -11.65 -6.05 -17.86
CA LEU A 538 -10.67 -6.36 -16.83
C LEU A 538 -10.62 -5.26 -15.76
N ILE A 539 -11.21 -5.51 -14.60
CA ILE A 539 -11.08 -4.63 -13.43
C ILE A 539 -9.75 -4.92 -12.74
N ARG A 540 -8.78 -4.00 -12.92
CA ARG A 540 -7.43 -4.12 -12.33
C ARG A 540 -7.34 -3.60 -10.91
N GLU A 541 -8.26 -2.72 -10.53
CA GLU A 541 -8.31 -2.13 -9.20
C GLU A 541 -9.70 -1.56 -8.94
N LEU A 542 -10.24 -1.83 -7.77
CA LEU A 542 -11.31 -1.05 -7.15
C LEU A 542 -10.78 -0.53 -5.82
N HIS A 543 -10.82 0.78 -5.63
CA HIS A 543 -10.40 1.39 -4.38
C HIS A 543 -11.44 2.40 -3.93
N VAL A 544 -11.97 2.20 -2.71
CA VAL A 544 -12.83 3.18 -2.05
C VAL A 544 -12.09 3.64 -0.81
N TYR A 545 -11.86 4.94 -0.71
CA TYR A 545 -11.23 5.50 0.47
C TYR A 545 -12.22 5.39 1.62
N GLY A 546 -11.84 4.61 2.63
CA GLY A 546 -12.71 4.32 3.76
C GLY A 546 -13.04 5.55 4.58
N ASP A 547 -14.12 5.43 5.34
CA ASP A 547 -14.44 6.30 6.46
C ASP A 547 -13.43 6.01 7.59
N THR A 548 -12.18 6.45 7.45
CA THR A 548 -11.45 6.85 8.66
C THR A 548 -12.08 8.15 9.11
N THR A 549 -13.27 7.98 9.68
CA THR A 549 -14.24 9.02 10.02
C THR A 549 -13.51 10.23 10.57
N ALA A 550 -13.80 11.38 9.96
CA ALA A 550 -13.70 12.63 10.67
C ALA A 550 -14.33 12.44 12.06
N VAL A 551 -13.74 12.97 13.13
CA VAL A 551 -14.33 12.84 14.48
C VAL A 551 -15.79 13.32 14.52
N SER A 552 -16.23 14.13 13.56
CA SER A 552 -17.61 14.58 13.40
C SER A 552 -18.63 13.56 12.88
N SER A 553 -18.25 12.40 12.34
CA SER A 553 -19.21 11.38 11.87
C SER A 553 -19.50 10.27 12.88
N PHE A 554 -19.01 10.43 14.11
CA PHE A 554 -19.42 9.61 15.23
C PHE A 554 -20.74 10.18 15.78
N ASP A 555 -21.84 9.47 15.50
CA ASP A 555 -23.21 9.66 16.01
C ASP A 555 -24.17 10.66 15.34
N LYS A 556 -23.82 11.26 14.20
CA LYS A 556 -24.84 11.86 13.31
C LYS A 556 -24.78 11.23 11.94
N HIS A 557 -25.66 10.24 11.72
CA HIS A 557 -25.95 9.64 10.42
C HIS A 557 -24.71 9.26 9.57
N GLY A 558 -24.38 7.97 9.50
CA GLY A 558 -23.48 7.38 8.50
C GLY A 558 -24.02 7.48 7.06
N CYS A 559 -24.43 8.68 6.64
CA CYS A 559 -25.12 9.00 5.41
C CYS A 559 -24.33 10.07 4.65
N GLN A 560 -23.49 9.63 3.71
CA GLN A 560 -23.41 10.26 2.38
C GLN A 560 -22.66 9.39 1.36
N HIS A 561 -21.80 8.46 1.79
CA HIS A 561 -20.88 7.75 0.88
C HIS A 561 -20.96 6.21 0.90
N THR A 562 -21.96 5.63 1.58
CA THR A 562 -22.23 4.19 1.50
C THR A 562 -22.68 3.80 0.09
N GLY A 563 -22.03 2.80 -0.51
CA GLY A 563 -22.39 2.29 -1.83
C GLY A 563 -21.58 2.83 -3.01
N ILE A 564 -20.56 3.70 -2.78
CA ILE A 564 -19.63 4.14 -3.84
C ILE A 564 -19.04 2.95 -4.60
N GLY A 565 -18.53 1.95 -3.87
CA GLY A 565 -17.94 0.76 -4.50
C GLY A 565 -18.93 0.05 -5.44
N SER A 566 -20.16 -0.18 -4.99
CA SER A 566 -21.22 -0.79 -5.83
C SER A 566 -21.54 0.08 -7.06
N GLY A 567 -21.58 1.41 -6.89
CA GLY A 567 -21.83 2.35 -7.98
C GLY A 567 -20.70 2.47 -9.00
N LEU A 568 -19.45 2.26 -8.57
CA LEU A 568 -18.27 2.14 -9.42
C LEU A 568 -18.29 0.81 -10.19
N LEU A 569 -18.56 -0.31 -9.52
CA LEU A 569 -18.74 -1.62 -10.17
C LEU A 569 -19.81 -1.56 -11.26
N ALA A 570 -21.00 -1.07 -10.94
CA ALA A 570 -22.11 -1.00 -11.90
C ALA A 570 -21.74 -0.17 -13.15
N ARG A 571 -20.92 0.87 -13.00
CA ARG A 571 -20.41 1.67 -14.12
C ARG A 571 -19.38 0.93 -14.96
N ALA A 572 -18.49 0.16 -14.32
CA ALA A 572 -17.55 -0.70 -15.04
C ALA A 572 -18.26 -1.83 -15.79
N GLU A 573 -19.28 -2.46 -15.19
CA GLU A 573 -20.13 -3.46 -15.83
C GLU A 573 -20.83 -2.86 -17.05
N LYS A 574 -21.49 -1.70 -16.88
CA LYS A 574 -22.10 -0.95 -18.00
C LYS A 574 -21.09 -0.64 -19.11
N LYS A 575 -19.91 -0.14 -18.76
CA LYS A 575 -18.87 0.22 -19.75
C LYS A 575 -18.34 -1.02 -20.49
N THR A 576 -18.30 -2.16 -19.83
CA THR A 576 -17.94 -3.45 -20.43
C THR A 576 -18.99 -3.90 -21.45
N MET A 577 -20.27 -3.84 -21.09
CA MET A 577 -21.39 -4.14 -21.99
C MET A 577 -21.49 -3.19 -23.18
N GLU A 578 -21.23 -1.89 -22.96
CA GLU A 578 -21.11 -0.87 -24.02
C GLU A 578 -19.98 -1.18 -25.03
N ASN A 579 -19.01 -2.02 -24.67
CA ASN A 579 -17.96 -2.50 -25.58
C ASN A 579 -18.29 -3.90 -26.16
N GLY A 580 -19.53 -4.38 -26.00
CA GLY A 580 -20.00 -5.63 -26.59
C GLY A 580 -19.45 -6.89 -25.89
N LEU A 581 -18.91 -6.76 -24.68
CA LEU A 581 -18.34 -7.86 -23.92
C LEU A 581 -19.39 -8.47 -22.99
N TYR A 582 -19.43 -9.80 -22.94
CA TYR A 582 -20.45 -10.58 -22.23
C TYR A 582 -20.05 -10.97 -20.80
N GLY A 583 -18.94 -10.42 -20.31
CA GLY A 583 -18.53 -10.65 -18.95
C GLY A 583 -17.41 -9.72 -18.50
N ILE A 584 -17.18 -9.73 -17.20
CA ILE A 584 -16.21 -8.89 -16.52
C ILE A 584 -15.45 -9.72 -15.49
N VAL A 585 -14.18 -9.39 -15.30
CA VAL A 585 -13.28 -10.04 -14.36
C VAL A 585 -12.68 -9.01 -13.43
N VAL A 586 -12.43 -9.40 -12.18
CA VAL A 586 -11.71 -8.61 -11.19
C VAL A 586 -10.48 -9.38 -10.73
N ILE A 587 -9.31 -8.75 -10.79
CA ILE A 587 -8.18 -9.17 -9.98
C ILE A 587 -8.44 -8.75 -8.53
N SER A 588 -8.69 -9.71 -7.65
CA SER A 588 -9.02 -9.45 -6.25
C SER A 588 -7.91 -9.94 -5.34
N GLY A 589 -7.64 -9.19 -4.28
CA GLY A 589 -6.94 -9.75 -3.13
C GLY A 589 -7.80 -10.83 -2.47
N GLU A 590 -7.15 -11.80 -1.86
CA GLU A 590 -7.81 -12.99 -1.29
C GLU A 590 -8.79 -12.63 -0.18
N GLY A 591 -8.40 -11.72 0.71
CA GLY A 591 -9.22 -11.29 1.83
C GLY A 591 -10.39 -10.34 1.50
N VAL A 592 -10.67 -10.07 0.21
CA VAL A 592 -11.81 -9.24 -0.22
C VAL A 592 -12.72 -9.92 -1.25
N LYS A 593 -12.53 -11.21 -1.54
CA LYS A 593 -13.34 -11.94 -2.53
C LYS A 593 -14.82 -12.01 -2.14
N GLU A 594 -15.14 -12.17 -0.85
CA GLU A 594 -16.52 -12.22 -0.33
C GLU A 594 -17.33 -10.95 -0.67
N TYR A 595 -16.67 -9.79 -0.77
CA TYR A 595 -17.32 -8.55 -1.21
C TYR A 595 -17.91 -8.67 -2.62
N TYR A 596 -17.18 -9.32 -3.53
CA TYR A 596 -17.60 -9.53 -4.91
C TYR A 596 -18.62 -10.67 -5.02
N GLU A 597 -18.49 -11.73 -4.23
CA GLU A 597 -19.47 -12.84 -4.17
C GLU A 597 -20.87 -12.33 -3.83
N LYS A 598 -20.97 -11.43 -2.82
CA LYS A 598 -22.22 -10.74 -2.46
C LYS A 598 -22.80 -9.87 -3.58
N LYS A 599 -22.05 -9.62 -4.66
CA LYS A 599 -22.47 -8.86 -5.86
C LYS A 599 -22.69 -9.76 -7.09
N GLY A 600 -22.70 -11.07 -6.89
CA GLY A 600 -22.97 -12.06 -7.94
C GLY A 600 -21.74 -12.48 -8.73
N TYR A 601 -20.53 -12.16 -8.26
CA TYR A 601 -19.31 -12.68 -8.86
C TYR A 601 -19.01 -14.09 -8.31
N LYS A 602 -18.27 -14.89 -9.07
CA LYS A 602 -17.79 -16.22 -8.68
C LYS A 602 -16.29 -16.31 -8.85
N GLU A 603 -15.62 -16.99 -7.94
CA GLU A 603 -14.19 -17.21 -8.04
C GLU A 603 -13.86 -18.32 -9.04
N ILE A 604 -13.03 -18.02 -10.05
CA ILE A 604 -12.49 -18.98 -11.02
C ILE A 604 -11.02 -18.60 -11.30
N ASP A 605 -10.10 -19.56 -11.25
CA ASP A 605 -8.67 -19.38 -11.51
C ASP A 605 -8.04 -18.18 -10.76
N THR A 606 -8.41 -18.01 -9.48
CA THR A 606 -8.01 -16.90 -8.58
C THR A 606 -8.65 -15.54 -8.85
N PHE A 607 -9.47 -15.38 -9.89
CA PHE A 607 -10.14 -14.14 -10.25
C PHE A 607 -11.63 -14.17 -9.87
N MET A 608 -12.25 -13.01 -9.71
CA MET A 608 -13.69 -12.90 -9.51
C MET A 608 -14.38 -12.57 -10.84
N ILE A 609 -15.33 -13.38 -11.26
CA ILE A 609 -15.95 -13.31 -12.59
C ILE A 609 -17.45 -13.09 -12.48
N LYS A 610 -17.99 -12.26 -13.37
CA LYS A 610 -19.43 -12.11 -13.59
C LYS A 610 -19.73 -12.13 -15.08
N ASP A 611 -20.66 -12.99 -15.47
CA ASP A 611 -21.23 -13.04 -16.82
C ASP A 611 -22.46 -12.13 -16.91
N PHE A 612 -22.70 -11.59 -18.10
CA PHE A 612 -23.86 -10.75 -18.40
C PHE A 612 -24.85 -11.49 -19.29
N TRP A 613 -26.12 -11.16 -19.14
CA TRP A 613 -27.17 -11.75 -19.98
C TRP A 613 -27.09 -11.18 -21.41
N PHE A 614 -27.33 -12.02 -22.42
CA PHE A 614 -27.14 -11.66 -23.82
C PHE A 614 -27.88 -10.37 -24.22
N PHE A 615 -29.14 -10.23 -23.80
CA PHE A 615 -29.97 -9.07 -24.15
C PHE A 615 -29.55 -7.79 -23.42
N GLU A 616 -28.97 -7.88 -22.21
CA GLU A 616 -28.43 -6.70 -21.51
C GLU A 616 -27.25 -6.11 -22.28
N VAL A 617 -26.31 -6.96 -22.68
CA VAL A 617 -25.13 -6.57 -23.46
C VAL A 617 -25.58 -5.93 -24.77
N TRP A 618 -26.48 -6.60 -25.48
CA TRP A 618 -27.00 -6.12 -26.76
C TRP A 618 -27.69 -4.76 -26.63
N PHE A 619 -28.52 -4.57 -25.59
CA PHE A 619 -29.16 -3.30 -25.30
C PHE A 619 -28.15 -2.17 -25.08
N TYR A 620 -27.14 -2.36 -24.22
CA TYR A 620 -26.14 -1.32 -23.94
C TYR A 620 -25.22 -1.06 -25.14
N TYR A 621 -24.84 -2.10 -25.87
CA TYR A 621 -24.04 -1.99 -27.08
C TYR A 621 -24.76 -1.17 -28.16
N LEU A 622 -26.04 -1.50 -28.44
CA LEU A 622 -26.81 -0.74 -29.40
C LEU A 622 -27.08 0.69 -28.94
N LYS A 623 -27.39 0.89 -27.66
CA LYS A 623 -27.61 2.22 -27.07
C LYS A 623 -26.41 3.16 -27.24
N LYS A 624 -25.19 2.63 -27.25
CA LYS A 624 -23.98 3.41 -27.50
C LYS A 624 -23.77 3.72 -28.98
N ASN A 625 -24.09 2.79 -29.87
CA ASN A 625 -23.74 2.87 -31.29
C ASN A 625 -24.86 3.38 -32.20
N TYR A 626 -26.12 3.37 -31.76
CA TYR A 626 -27.29 3.70 -32.57
C TYR A 626 -28.25 4.65 -31.83
N SER A 627 -29.04 5.40 -32.60
CA SER A 627 -30.09 6.27 -32.05
C SER A 627 -31.24 5.44 -31.46
N ASN A 628 -31.97 6.00 -30.49
CA ASN A 628 -33.10 5.32 -29.84
C ASN A 628 -34.15 4.78 -30.84
N SER A 629 -34.37 5.49 -31.95
CA SER A 629 -35.31 5.08 -33.00
C SER A 629 -34.84 3.81 -33.73
N CYS A 630 -33.54 3.67 -34.00
CA CYS A 630 -32.98 2.46 -34.62
C CYS A 630 -33.07 1.25 -33.68
N ILE A 631 -32.87 1.46 -32.38
CA ILE A 631 -32.93 0.40 -31.37
C ILE A 631 -34.33 -0.19 -31.26
N LEU A 632 -35.37 0.65 -31.26
CA LEU A 632 -36.77 0.22 -31.22
C LEU A 632 -37.15 -0.61 -32.46
N ILE A 633 -36.65 -0.24 -33.64
CA ILE A 633 -36.90 -0.98 -34.88
C ILE A 633 -36.24 -2.36 -34.81
N ILE A 634 -34.96 -2.43 -34.44
CA ILE A 634 -34.24 -3.72 -34.36
C ILE A 634 -34.82 -4.60 -33.25
N SER A 635 -35.20 -4.03 -32.11
CA SER A 635 -35.83 -4.79 -31.01
C SER A 635 -37.19 -5.36 -31.42
N SER A 636 -37.99 -4.60 -32.16
CA SER A 636 -39.26 -5.06 -32.72
C SER A 636 -39.06 -6.20 -33.73
N ILE A 637 -38.05 -6.11 -34.60
CA ILE A 637 -37.72 -7.15 -35.58
C ILE A 637 -37.28 -8.44 -34.88
N ILE A 638 -36.43 -8.36 -33.85
CA ILE A 638 -36.01 -9.54 -33.08
C ILE A 638 -37.19 -10.17 -32.34
N LEU A 639 -38.08 -9.37 -31.75
CA LEU A 639 -39.27 -9.88 -31.10
C LEU A 639 -40.18 -10.61 -32.11
N ILE A 640 -40.34 -10.06 -33.31
CA ILE A 640 -41.07 -10.71 -34.41
C ILE A 640 -40.41 -12.03 -34.81
N ILE A 641 -39.07 -12.08 -34.93
CA ILE A 641 -38.33 -13.31 -35.28
C ILE A 641 -38.46 -14.38 -34.18
N ILE A 642 -38.37 -13.99 -32.91
CA ILE A 642 -38.55 -14.91 -31.76
C ILE A 642 -39.99 -15.45 -31.76
N LEU A 643 -40.98 -14.59 -31.99
CA LEU A 643 -42.39 -14.98 -32.12
C LEU A 643 -42.67 -15.86 -33.35
N TYR A 644 -41.80 -15.84 -34.37
CA TYR A 644 -41.91 -16.69 -35.56
C TYR A 644 -41.18 -18.04 -35.43
N LEU A 645 -40.30 -18.17 -34.43
CA LEU A 645 -39.51 -19.37 -34.14
C LEU A 645 -40.11 -20.21 -32.98
N ILE A 646 -41.12 -19.67 -32.29
CA ILE A 646 -42.01 -20.36 -31.34
C ILE A 646 -43.28 -20.75 -32.10
#